data_AF-A0A9D4WVF8-F1
#
_entry.id   AF-A0A9D4WVF8-F1
#
_cell.length_a   1.000
_cell.length_b   1.000
_cell.length_c   1.000
_cell.angle_alpha   90.00
_cell.angle_beta   90.00
_cell.angle_gamma   90.00
#
_symmetry.space_group_name_H-M   'P 1'
#
loop_
_entity.id
_entity.type
_entity.pdbx_description
1 polymer ?
#
loop_
_entity_poly.entity_id
_entity_poly.type
_entity_poly.pdbx_seq_one_letter_code
_entity_poly.pdbx_strand_id
1 'polypeptide(L)'
;MDVIVQYFCRFGHLACFTSDVDMFVEVFTTDKKAELFGKLVKYNDTLSTPPTKALGLSISLSKIKQQLLLGDMFKSSASDVEDSCAQMFEMYCKNLPLSKGFDPQESMHGEELLSITCNILVQLFWCTKNVGYLVEAVMVMEFGLSIRRYVSQYKILLLHLYCHFGALSVAHEWYKSLDIKNILAESMLHHILPQMLVSPLWSELNGLLKDYLKFMDDHFRESADLTSLAYHHKNYSKIMEFVQFKARLQHSSQYLVARVETPLLQLKQNANNIEDEEGILQSMKCGIHFLELSNEIGSKSLTFNEDLESRPWWTPTLEKNYLLGPFQGISYCPREVSTKERETSLKRDIEKKSLLPRMIYLSIQSASSSIKEHVVNGSVTPGITLELKFLLERFAQFLGFSLSEAVEVVKGFSNGERSVVSDSNLIDWLNFTVFLNAWNLSSHELVQPDRNERKPIIWNILDSMLEKYIFEKVRSMEPQLCSPWSDIQLLMQLVTEPLAWHGLVIQSCLRSCLPSSKKKKRSGPAYQSSSNLAHAITDSVQQLSLVLEDVMKWLNEWNKRPEDENSEDILCLLRKDGHNDGPGRVFHILETFISTMSNEEVGDRIYHSLKSWSPADVARKMMTGKLKVLMEFSAICESKLKLLQSLKQQIAQV
;
A
#
# COMPACT_ATOMS: atom_id res chain seq x y z
N MET A 1 15.38 13.43 36.58
CA MET A 1 16.39 13.93 35.62
C MET A 1 17.80 13.52 36.06
N ASP A 2 18.26 13.88 37.26
CA ASP A 2 19.64 13.60 37.69
C ASP A 2 19.98 12.10 37.76
N VAL A 3 19.01 11.25 38.11
CA VAL A 3 19.18 9.78 38.07
C VAL A 3 19.45 9.27 36.65
N ILE A 4 18.79 9.84 35.63
CA ILE A 4 19.01 9.46 34.22
C ILE A 4 20.41 9.88 33.78
N VAL A 5 20.87 11.05 34.20
CA VAL A 5 22.24 11.53 33.92
C VAL A 5 23.27 10.61 34.59
N GLN A 6 23.05 10.19 35.84
CA GLN A 6 23.92 9.23 36.52
C GLN A 6 23.91 7.85 35.83
N TYR A 7 22.75 7.41 35.35
CA TYR A 7 22.62 6.19 34.55
C TYR A 7 23.41 6.30 33.24
N PHE A 8 23.35 7.46 32.56
CA PHE A 8 24.13 7.74 31.35
C PHE A 8 25.63 7.69 31.57
N CYS A 9 26.14 8.29 32.66
CA CYS A 9 27.57 8.23 32.98
C CYS A 9 28.08 6.79 33.16
N ARG A 10 27.21 5.84 33.55
CA ARG A 10 27.58 4.43 33.76
C ARG A 10 27.35 3.57 32.52
N PHE A 11 26.19 3.73 31.87
CA PHE A 11 25.68 2.80 30.86
C PHE A 11 25.39 3.47 29.51
N GLY A 12 25.62 4.78 29.36
CA GLY A 12 25.30 5.53 28.15
C GLY A 12 26.03 5.06 26.89
N HIS A 13 27.13 4.32 27.02
CA HIS A 13 27.85 3.73 25.89
C HIS A 13 27.24 2.40 25.40
N LEU A 14 26.28 1.83 26.12
CA LEU A 14 25.63 0.57 25.78
C LEU A 14 24.41 0.83 24.89
N ALA A 15 24.18 -0.08 23.92
CA ALA A 15 23.07 0.04 22.98
C ALA A 15 21.68 0.05 23.64
N CYS A 16 21.53 -0.57 24.82
CA CYS A 16 20.27 -0.61 25.58
C CYS A 16 19.93 0.70 26.29
N PHE A 17 20.87 1.65 26.41
CA PHE A 17 20.64 2.86 27.21
C PHE A 17 19.36 3.60 26.79
N THR A 18 19.15 3.75 25.48
CA THR A 18 18.01 4.50 24.94
C THR A 18 16.68 3.82 25.21
N SER A 19 16.62 2.49 25.13
CA SER A 19 15.41 1.73 25.47
C SER A 19 15.16 1.71 26.98
N ASP A 20 16.20 1.63 27.79
CA ASP A 20 16.10 1.61 29.25
C ASP A 20 15.50 2.91 29.79
N VAL A 21 15.76 4.04 29.12
CA VAL A 21 15.31 5.36 29.57
C VAL A 21 14.04 5.87 28.91
N ASP A 22 13.58 5.27 27.79
CA ASP A 22 12.46 5.80 26.96
C ASP A 22 11.22 6.15 27.78
N MET A 23 10.68 5.16 28.52
CA MET A 23 9.48 5.34 29.35
C MET A 23 9.61 6.47 30.37
N PHE A 24 10.82 6.72 30.90
CA PHE A 24 11.05 7.78 31.88
C PHE A 24 11.13 9.16 31.23
N VAL A 25 11.58 9.23 29.98
CA VAL A 25 11.71 10.50 29.27
C VAL A 25 10.39 10.93 28.62
N GLU A 26 9.50 9.99 28.28
CA GLU A 26 8.16 10.31 27.77
C GLU A 26 7.36 11.24 28.70
N VAL A 27 7.55 11.11 30.03
CA VAL A 27 6.86 11.91 31.06
C VAL A 27 7.33 13.37 31.11
N PHE A 28 8.46 13.72 30.48
CA PHE A 28 9.00 15.08 30.52
C PHE A 28 8.34 16.00 29.49
N THR A 29 8.14 17.26 29.88
CA THR A 29 7.77 18.35 28.96
C THR A 29 8.92 18.65 28.00
N THR A 30 8.64 19.29 26.86
CA THR A 30 9.64 19.66 25.85
C THR A 30 10.81 20.44 26.45
N ASP A 31 10.55 21.42 27.33
CA ASP A 31 11.61 22.19 27.99
C ASP A 31 12.51 21.32 28.89
N LYS A 32 11.91 20.36 29.62
CA LYS A 32 12.67 19.42 30.46
C LYS A 32 13.47 18.41 29.63
N LYS A 33 12.97 18.04 28.44
CA LYS A 33 13.72 17.20 27.49
C LYS A 33 14.95 17.94 26.96
N ALA A 34 14.81 19.22 26.59
CA ALA A 34 15.94 20.07 26.20
C ALA A 34 16.96 20.26 27.34
N GLU A 35 16.49 20.50 28.57
CA GLU A 35 17.37 20.60 29.75
C GLU A 35 18.15 19.30 30.00
N LEU A 36 17.47 18.15 29.93
CA LEU A 36 18.11 16.85 30.08
C LEU A 36 19.18 16.64 29.00
N PHE A 37 18.87 16.92 27.73
CA PHE A 37 19.81 16.78 26.64
C PHE A 37 21.06 17.65 26.83
N GLY A 38 20.88 18.92 27.21
CA GLY A 38 22.00 19.82 27.50
C GLY A 38 22.90 19.32 28.64
N LYS A 39 22.32 18.70 29.68
CA LYS A 39 23.09 18.04 30.74
C LYS A 39 23.89 16.85 30.18
N LEU A 40 23.28 15.99 29.39
CA LEU A 40 23.95 14.80 28.83
C LEU A 40 25.15 15.16 27.94
N VAL A 41 24.99 16.17 27.07
CA VAL A 41 26.07 16.68 26.20
C VAL A 41 27.24 17.18 27.06
N LYS A 42 26.96 18.02 28.06
CA LYS A 42 27.99 18.57 28.96
C LYS A 42 28.79 17.47 29.66
N TYR A 43 28.14 16.40 30.09
CA TYR A 43 28.84 15.28 30.73
C TYR A 43 29.68 14.48 29.74
N ASN A 44 29.20 14.26 28.52
CA ASN A 44 29.96 13.58 27.48
C ASN A 44 31.28 14.30 27.16
N ASP A 45 31.26 15.62 27.06
CA ASP A 45 32.47 16.43 26.78
C ASP A 45 33.51 16.33 27.91
N THR A 46 33.09 16.01 29.14
CA THR A 46 34.00 15.85 30.29
C THR A 46 34.57 14.44 30.45
N LEU A 47 34.04 13.44 29.74
CA LEU A 47 34.39 12.03 29.91
C LEU A 47 35.52 11.61 28.95
N SER A 48 36.74 11.46 29.48
CA SER A 48 37.84 10.82 28.74
C SER A 48 37.62 9.30 28.68
N THR A 49 37.19 8.78 27.53
CA THR A 49 36.87 7.35 27.35
C THR A 49 37.57 6.73 26.13
N PRO A 50 37.77 5.39 26.10
CA PRO A 50 38.28 4.69 24.93
C PRO A 50 37.43 4.95 23.68
N PRO A 51 38.00 4.88 22.45
CA PRO A 51 37.29 5.23 21.22
C PRO A 51 35.93 4.54 21.03
N THR A 52 35.84 3.24 21.35
CA THR A 52 34.59 2.47 21.24
C THR A 52 33.50 2.92 22.22
N LYS A 53 33.89 3.31 23.45
CA LYS A 53 32.96 3.85 24.44
C LYS A 53 32.53 5.28 24.09
N ALA A 54 33.45 6.10 23.59
CA ALA A 54 33.16 7.45 23.11
C ALA A 54 32.16 7.41 21.92
N LEU A 55 32.34 6.45 21.00
CA LEU A 55 31.40 6.20 19.91
C LEU A 55 30.02 5.78 20.44
N GLY A 56 29.96 4.81 21.37
CA GLY A 56 28.70 4.39 21.99
C GLY A 56 27.95 5.54 22.68
N LEU A 57 28.66 6.40 23.41
CA LEU A 57 28.06 7.59 24.04
C LEU A 57 27.51 8.56 22.98
N SER A 58 28.27 8.80 21.90
CA SER A 58 27.87 9.69 20.80
C SER A 58 26.63 9.19 20.08
N ILE A 59 26.52 7.87 19.86
CA ILE A 59 25.35 7.23 19.27
C ILE A 59 24.13 7.37 20.19
N SER A 60 24.28 7.05 21.48
CA SER A 60 23.20 7.21 22.45
C SER A 60 22.72 8.65 22.53
N LEU A 61 23.64 9.63 22.57
CA LEU A 61 23.29 11.05 22.52
C LEU A 61 22.53 11.41 21.25
N SER A 62 22.93 10.87 20.10
CA SER A 62 22.28 11.16 18.82
C SER A 62 20.89 10.55 18.75
N LYS A 63 20.71 9.32 19.22
CA LYS A 63 19.40 8.67 19.36
C LYS A 63 18.48 9.45 20.30
N ILE A 64 18.99 9.88 21.46
CA ILE A 64 18.26 10.71 22.41
C ILE A 64 17.92 12.06 21.78
N LYS A 65 18.86 12.72 21.10
CA LYS A 65 18.62 13.99 20.40
C LYS A 65 17.46 13.82 19.41
N GLN A 66 17.50 12.75 18.63
CA GLN A 66 16.42 12.42 17.72
C GLN A 66 15.12 12.17 18.49
N GLN A 67 15.07 11.20 19.40
CA GLN A 67 13.87 10.83 20.16
C GLN A 67 13.25 11.99 20.96
N LEU A 68 14.07 12.84 21.57
CA LEU A 68 13.65 13.89 22.50
C LEU A 68 13.42 15.24 21.84
N LEU A 69 14.22 15.54 20.82
CA LEU A 69 14.28 16.84 20.18
C LEU A 69 13.94 16.74 18.70
N LEU A 70 13.40 15.62 18.19
CA LEU A 70 12.82 15.54 16.85
C LEU A 70 11.98 16.79 16.58
N GLY A 71 11.14 17.21 17.54
CA GLY A 71 10.34 18.45 17.49
C GLY A 71 11.11 19.79 17.54
N ASP A 72 12.20 19.90 18.31
CA ASP A 72 13.00 21.14 18.43
C ASP A 72 14.08 21.27 17.35
N MET A 73 14.51 20.16 16.75
CA MET A 73 15.38 20.13 15.56
C MET A 73 14.74 20.80 14.35
N PHE A 74 13.41 21.00 14.33
CA PHE A 74 12.72 21.79 13.29
C PHE A 74 12.71 23.30 13.54
N LYS A 75 13.09 23.77 14.73
CA LYS A 75 13.41 25.20 14.94
C LYS A 75 14.81 25.55 14.41
N SER A 76 15.65 24.53 14.22
CA SER A 76 16.97 24.67 13.62
C SER A 76 16.80 24.89 12.12
N SER A 77 17.73 25.62 11.50
CA SER A 77 17.68 25.84 10.05
C SER A 77 17.88 24.50 9.32
N ALA A 78 17.38 24.38 8.08
CA ALA A 78 17.62 23.17 7.28
C ALA A 78 19.13 22.87 7.14
N SER A 79 19.96 23.91 7.06
CA SER A 79 21.43 23.80 7.08
C SER A 79 21.96 23.12 8.35
N ASP A 80 21.46 23.48 9.54
CA ASP A 80 21.91 22.88 10.81
C ASP A 80 21.57 21.38 10.87
N VAL A 81 20.42 20.99 10.30
CA VAL A 81 19.99 19.60 10.23
C VAL A 81 20.85 18.82 9.23
N GLU A 82 21.18 19.41 8.08
CA GLU A 82 22.12 18.86 7.11
C GLU A 82 23.53 18.69 7.70
N ASP A 83 24.03 19.69 8.43
CA ASP A 83 25.31 19.62 9.14
C ASP A 83 25.32 18.45 10.13
N SER A 84 24.26 18.33 10.93
CA SER A 84 24.11 17.22 11.88
C SER A 84 24.07 15.87 11.14
N CYS A 85 23.42 15.79 9.98
CA CYS A 85 23.34 14.58 9.17
C CYS A 85 24.73 14.15 8.65
N ALA A 86 25.46 15.10 8.04
CA ALA A 86 26.81 14.89 7.55
C ALA A 86 27.76 14.45 8.67
N GLN A 87 27.67 15.06 9.85
CA GLN A 87 28.47 14.67 11.02
C GLN A 87 28.24 13.22 11.45
N MET A 88 26.99 12.73 11.45
CA MET A 88 26.68 11.34 11.79
C MET A 88 27.29 10.36 10.80
N PHE A 89 27.19 10.66 9.50
CA PHE A 89 27.76 9.81 8.46
C PHE A 89 29.29 9.84 8.47
N GLU A 90 29.92 11.01 8.66
CA GLU A 90 31.38 11.10 8.85
C GLU A 90 31.85 10.31 10.07
N MET A 91 31.10 10.34 11.16
CA MET A 91 31.41 9.57 12.36
C MET A 91 31.37 8.07 12.06
N TYR A 92 30.41 7.60 11.24
CA TYR A 92 30.39 6.21 10.77
C TYR A 92 31.66 5.88 9.98
N CYS A 93 31.98 6.68 8.95
CA CYS A 93 33.15 6.50 8.10
C CYS A 93 34.45 6.41 8.92
N LYS A 94 34.66 7.34 9.85
CA LYS A 94 35.86 7.39 10.71
C LYS A 94 36.01 6.17 11.62
N ASN A 95 34.89 5.56 12.03
CA ASN A 95 34.90 4.43 12.97
C ASN A 95 34.72 3.07 12.31
N LEU A 96 34.42 3.00 11.01
CA LEU A 96 34.30 1.75 10.27
C LEU A 96 35.54 0.83 10.38
N PRO A 97 36.79 1.35 10.36
CA PRO A 97 38.00 0.53 10.55
C PRO A 97 38.03 -0.27 11.86
N LEU A 98 37.31 0.18 12.90
CA LEU A 98 37.22 -0.56 14.17
C LEU A 98 36.57 -1.94 14.00
N SER A 99 35.85 -2.18 12.91
CA SER A 99 35.17 -3.43 12.59
C SER A 99 35.90 -4.29 11.54
N LYS A 100 37.17 -3.99 11.25
CA LYS A 100 38.00 -4.70 10.24
C LYS A 100 37.99 -6.23 10.35
N GLY A 101 37.89 -6.76 11.57
CA GLY A 101 37.98 -8.20 11.84
C GLY A 101 36.66 -8.91 12.16
N PHE A 102 35.51 -8.22 12.08
CA PHE A 102 34.24 -8.80 12.51
C PHE A 102 33.61 -9.69 11.44
N ASP A 103 32.89 -10.71 11.88
CA ASP A 103 32.13 -11.59 10.99
C ASP A 103 30.96 -10.83 10.31
N PRO A 104 30.50 -11.23 9.09
CA PRO A 104 29.32 -10.63 8.45
C PRO A 104 28.05 -10.61 9.29
N GLN A 105 27.91 -11.58 10.21
CA GLN A 105 26.74 -11.70 11.07
C GLN A 105 26.88 -10.88 12.36
N GLU A 106 28.09 -10.51 12.76
CA GLU A 106 28.33 -9.69 13.96
C GLU A 106 27.93 -8.23 13.75
N SER A 107 27.48 -7.59 14.83
CA SER A 107 27.16 -6.16 14.84
C SER A 107 28.43 -5.32 14.71
N MET A 108 28.40 -4.38 13.77
CA MET A 108 29.54 -3.48 13.52
C MET A 108 29.48 -2.25 14.42
N HIS A 109 30.64 -1.68 14.72
CA HIS A 109 30.73 -0.42 15.44
C HIS A 109 30.11 0.70 14.61
N GLY A 110 29.22 1.48 15.22
CA GLY A 110 28.58 2.61 14.56
C GLY A 110 27.46 2.25 13.58
N GLU A 111 27.02 0.98 13.47
CA GLU A 111 25.96 0.59 12.52
C GLU A 111 24.68 1.44 12.66
N GLU A 112 24.34 1.83 13.88
CA GLU A 112 23.15 2.65 14.16
C GLU A 112 23.25 4.07 13.58
N LEU A 113 24.46 4.58 13.29
CA LEU A 113 24.65 5.90 12.69
C LEU A 113 24.05 5.99 11.28
N LEU A 114 24.08 4.89 10.51
CA LEU A 114 23.48 4.87 9.17
C LEU A 114 21.96 4.98 9.25
N SER A 115 21.32 4.27 10.19
CA SER A 115 19.86 4.37 10.36
C SER A 115 19.47 5.76 10.88
N ILE A 116 20.24 6.36 11.80
CA ILE A 116 20.06 7.76 12.22
C ILE A 116 20.17 8.71 11.02
N THR A 117 21.21 8.55 10.19
CA THR A 117 21.43 9.35 8.98
C THR A 117 20.24 9.27 8.03
N CYS A 118 19.76 8.05 7.73
CA CYS A 118 18.57 7.84 6.90
C CYS A 118 17.33 8.55 7.47
N ASN A 119 17.10 8.45 8.78
CA ASN A 119 15.95 9.10 9.39
C ASN A 119 16.03 10.63 9.31
N ILE A 120 17.22 11.23 9.48
CA ILE A 120 17.43 12.68 9.33
C ILE A 120 17.21 13.11 7.87
N LEU A 121 17.66 12.33 6.89
CA LEU A 121 17.41 12.61 5.46
C LEU A 121 15.91 12.56 5.13
N VAL A 122 15.17 11.59 5.67
CA VAL A 122 13.70 11.54 5.51
C VAL A 122 13.03 12.74 6.19
N GLN A 123 13.55 13.18 7.34
CA GLN A 123 13.08 14.38 8.01
C GLN A 123 13.32 15.64 7.17
N LEU A 124 14.51 15.78 6.55
CA LEU A 124 14.84 16.86 5.63
C LEU A 124 13.89 16.88 4.43
N PHE A 125 13.60 15.72 3.83
CA PHE A 125 12.58 15.62 2.79
C PHE A 125 11.20 16.07 3.31
N TRP A 126 10.80 15.63 4.49
CA TRP A 126 9.47 15.97 4.99
C TRP A 126 9.28 17.49 5.18
N CYS A 127 10.35 18.20 5.59
CA CYS A 127 10.36 19.65 5.73
C CYS A 127 10.45 20.41 4.40
N THR A 128 11.35 19.99 3.52
CA THR A 128 11.71 20.74 2.30
C THR A 128 10.91 20.31 1.08
N LYS A 129 10.34 19.10 1.12
CA LYS A 129 9.77 18.36 -0.02
C LYS A 129 10.76 18.12 -1.17
N ASN A 130 12.07 18.27 -0.93
CA ASN A 130 13.09 17.97 -1.92
C ASN A 130 13.42 16.47 -1.93
N VAL A 131 13.03 15.79 -3.02
CA VAL A 131 13.16 14.34 -3.20
C VAL A 131 14.62 13.86 -3.16
N GLY A 132 15.59 14.74 -3.45
CA GLY A 132 17.02 14.40 -3.39
C GLY A 132 17.44 13.81 -2.04
N TYR A 133 16.87 14.26 -0.92
CA TYR A 133 17.18 13.68 0.40
C TYR A 133 16.65 12.24 0.55
N LEU A 134 15.51 11.88 -0.05
CA LEU A 134 15.03 10.50 -0.04
C LEU A 134 15.90 9.59 -0.91
N VAL A 135 16.35 10.09 -2.05
CA VAL A 135 17.31 9.35 -2.90
C VAL A 135 18.60 9.13 -2.14
N GLU A 136 19.12 10.16 -1.46
CA GLU A 136 20.30 10.06 -0.61
C GLU A 136 20.11 9.05 0.53
N ALA A 137 18.92 9.00 1.14
CA ALA A 137 18.58 8.00 2.16
C ALA A 137 18.62 6.57 1.61
N VAL A 138 18.10 6.36 0.39
CA VAL A 138 18.20 5.06 -0.31
C VAL A 138 19.66 4.68 -0.58
N MET A 139 20.49 5.62 -1.04
CA MET A 139 21.93 5.41 -1.26
C MET A 139 22.64 4.95 0.01
N VAL A 140 22.37 5.62 1.14
CA VAL A 140 22.97 5.29 2.45
C VAL A 140 22.54 3.89 2.94
N MET A 141 21.27 3.52 2.76
CA MET A 141 20.78 2.20 3.18
C MET A 141 21.29 1.06 2.29
N GLU A 142 21.31 1.24 0.97
CA GLU A 142 21.92 0.27 0.05
C GLU A 142 23.43 0.12 0.30
N PHE A 143 24.12 1.22 0.60
CA PHE A 143 25.52 1.21 1.01
C PHE A 143 25.74 0.40 2.30
N GLY A 144 24.95 0.66 3.35
CA GLY A 144 25.03 -0.10 4.60
C GLY A 144 24.80 -1.60 4.39
N LEU A 145 23.85 -1.97 3.52
CA LEU A 145 23.55 -3.37 3.18
C LEU A 145 24.59 -4.04 2.29
N SER A 146 25.37 -3.27 1.51
CA SER A 146 26.52 -3.79 0.77
C SER A 146 27.66 -4.25 1.69
N ILE A 147 27.82 -3.57 2.84
CA ILE A 147 28.81 -3.90 3.87
C ILE A 147 28.26 -5.03 4.76
N ARG A 148 27.02 -4.89 5.26
CA ARG A 148 26.38 -5.86 6.16
C ARG A 148 24.97 -6.20 5.68
N ARG A 149 24.85 -7.35 5.02
CA ARG A 149 23.59 -7.80 4.38
C ARG A 149 22.49 -8.23 5.35
N TYR A 150 22.80 -8.47 6.63
CA TYR A 150 21.87 -9.07 7.59
C TYR A 150 21.14 -8.07 8.50
N VAL A 151 21.36 -6.76 8.33
CA VAL A 151 20.71 -5.72 9.15
C VAL A 151 19.23 -5.60 8.79
N SER A 152 18.33 -6.14 9.63
CA SER A 152 16.88 -6.07 9.41
C SER A 152 16.36 -4.62 9.40
N GLN A 153 16.88 -3.76 10.27
CA GLN A 153 16.48 -2.35 10.35
C GLN A 153 16.69 -1.63 9.01
N TYR A 154 17.85 -1.81 8.37
CA TYR A 154 18.13 -1.18 7.06
C TYR A 154 17.18 -1.72 5.99
N LYS A 155 16.96 -3.04 5.95
CA LYS A 155 16.02 -3.66 5.01
C LYS A 155 14.60 -3.10 5.16
N ILE A 156 14.13 -2.91 6.39
CA ILE A 156 12.79 -2.36 6.65
C ILE A 156 12.72 -0.89 6.22
N LEU A 157 13.70 -0.06 6.61
CA LEU A 157 13.75 1.35 6.19
C LEU A 157 13.75 1.47 4.66
N LEU A 158 14.58 0.67 4.01
CA LEU A 158 14.73 0.64 2.56
C LEU A 158 13.47 0.12 1.85
N LEU A 159 12.81 -0.89 2.40
CA LEU A 159 11.51 -1.38 1.93
C LEU A 159 10.48 -0.23 1.91
N HIS A 160 10.35 0.53 3.00
CA HIS A 160 9.40 1.65 3.07
C HIS A 160 9.77 2.79 2.13
N LEU A 161 11.07 3.08 1.95
CA LEU A 161 11.54 4.06 0.96
C LEU A 161 11.19 3.63 -0.46
N TYR A 162 11.45 2.37 -0.84
CA TYR A 162 11.10 1.85 -2.16
C TYR A 162 9.59 1.83 -2.40
N CYS A 163 8.78 1.49 -1.38
CA CYS A 163 7.32 1.61 -1.45
C CYS A 163 6.89 3.05 -1.74
N HIS A 164 7.51 4.04 -1.09
CA HIS A 164 7.22 5.46 -1.33
C HIS A 164 7.54 5.91 -2.76
N PHE A 165 8.62 5.40 -3.35
CA PHE A 165 9.00 5.66 -4.74
C PHE A 165 8.22 4.86 -5.78
N GLY A 166 7.39 3.91 -5.36
CA GLY A 166 6.68 3.00 -6.26
C GLY A 166 7.53 1.87 -6.84
N ALA A 167 8.77 1.71 -6.37
CA ALA A 167 9.65 0.61 -6.74
C ALA A 167 9.28 -0.68 -5.98
N LEU A 168 8.00 -1.06 -6.04
CA LEU A 168 7.41 -2.07 -5.18
C LEU A 168 7.98 -3.47 -5.42
N SER A 169 8.41 -3.78 -6.65
CA SER A 169 9.03 -5.07 -6.94
C SER A 169 10.36 -5.25 -6.16
N VAL A 170 11.16 -4.19 -6.06
CA VAL A 170 12.40 -4.17 -5.27
C VAL A 170 12.10 -4.17 -3.77
N ALA A 171 11.07 -3.43 -3.33
CA ALA A 171 10.63 -3.47 -1.94
C ALA A 171 10.25 -4.91 -1.52
N HIS A 172 9.57 -5.65 -2.40
CA HIS A 172 9.22 -7.05 -2.18
C HIS A 172 10.44 -7.99 -2.16
N GLU A 173 11.47 -7.74 -2.98
CA GLU A 173 12.73 -8.49 -2.89
C GLU A 173 13.42 -8.28 -1.53
N TRP A 174 13.45 -7.05 -1.02
CA TRP A 174 13.96 -6.76 0.31
C TRP A 174 13.13 -7.40 1.41
N TYR A 175 11.80 -7.42 1.28
CA TYR A 175 10.90 -8.16 2.17
C TYR A 175 11.24 -9.65 2.19
N LYS A 176 11.40 -10.30 1.03
CA LYS A 176 11.79 -11.72 0.94
C LYS A 176 13.15 -11.97 1.59
N SER A 177 14.08 -11.03 1.49
CA SER A 177 15.41 -11.14 2.11
C SER A 177 15.40 -11.08 3.64
N LEU A 178 14.27 -10.72 4.27
CA LEU A 178 14.08 -10.82 5.72
C LEU A 178 13.85 -12.27 6.19
N ASP A 179 13.61 -13.21 5.25
CA ASP A 179 13.38 -14.63 5.52
C ASP A 179 12.27 -14.88 6.57
N ILE A 180 11.16 -14.16 6.42
CA ILE A 180 10.00 -14.19 7.32
C ILE A 180 9.32 -15.56 7.23
N LYS A 181 9.23 -16.26 8.37
CA LYS A 181 8.67 -17.62 8.48
C LYS A 181 7.69 -17.74 9.64
N ASN A 182 6.67 -18.58 9.46
CA ASN A 182 5.70 -18.96 10.49
C ASN A 182 5.09 -17.75 11.19
N ILE A 183 5.18 -17.68 12.52
CA ILE A 183 4.61 -16.59 13.33
C ILE A 183 5.17 -15.20 12.98
N LEU A 184 6.36 -15.11 12.37
CA LEU A 184 6.86 -13.82 11.90
C LEU A 184 6.01 -13.26 10.76
N ALA A 185 5.33 -14.11 9.98
CA ALA A 185 4.39 -13.64 8.96
C ALA A 185 3.24 -12.85 9.60
N GLU A 186 2.75 -13.30 10.77
CA GLU A 186 1.74 -12.58 11.55
C GLU A 186 2.23 -11.22 12.03
N SER A 187 3.51 -11.08 12.40
CA SER A 187 4.00 -9.80 12.93
C SER A 187 4.56 -8.86 11.86
N MET A 188 5.06 -9.37 10.73
CA MET A 188 5.87 -8.59 9.77
C MET A 188 5.21 -8.38 8.40
N LEU A 189 4.18 -9.14 8.03
CA LEU A 189 3.51 -9.03 6.71
C LEU A 189 2.95 -7.63 6.45
N HIS A 190 2.52 -6.97 7.51
CA HIS A 190 2.03 -5.60 7.52
C HIS A 190 3.01 -4.56 6.92
N HIS A 191 4.31 -4.84 6.79
CA HIS A 191 5.26 -3.91 6.13
C HIS A 191 5.05 -3.80 4.62
N ILE A 192 4.64 -4.89 3.94
CA ILE A 192 4.56 -4.93 2.47
C ILE A 192 3.12 -5.10 1.96
N LEU A 193 2.28 -5.85 2.68
CA LEU A 193 0.95 -6.25 2.21
C LEU A 193 0.06 -5.08 1.79
N PRO A 194 -0.07 -3.97 2.55
CA PRO A 194 -0.95 -2.87 2.14
C PRO A 194 -0.61 -2.28 0.77
N GLN A 195 0.68 -2.16 0.46
CA GLN A 195 1.16 -1.65 -0.82
C GLN A 195 0.99 -2.67 -1.95
N MET A 196 1.09 -3.97 -1.64
CA MET A 196 0.85 -5.04 -2.61
C MET A 196 -0.63 -5.14 -3.02
N LEU A 197 -1.56 -4.98 -2.07
CA LEU A 197 -3.02 -5.09 -2.30
C LEU A 197 -3.58 -4.11 -3.34
N VAL A 198 -2.92 -2.97 -3.47
CA VAL A 198 -3.27 -1.84 -4.35
C VAL A 198 -2.41 -1.78 -5.61
N SER A 199 -1.53 -2.77 -5.80
CA SER A 199 -0.59 -2.85 -6.90
C SER A 199 -1.02 -3.84 -7.99
N PRO A 200 -0.46 -3.73 -9.21
CA PRO A 200 -0.64 -4.71 -10.28
C PRO A 200 0.24 -5.96 -10.12
N LEU A 201 1.10 -6.05 -9.09
CA LEU A 201 2.00 -7.19 -8.86
C LEU A 201 1.25 -8.42 -8.30
N TRP A 202 0.26 -8.90 -9.06
CA TRP A 202 -0.70 -9.90 -8.61
C TRP A 202 -0.09 -11.28 -8.38
N SER A 203 0.96 -11.64 -9.12
CA SER A 203 1.68 -12.91 -8.93
C SER A 203 2.36 -12.96 -7.57
N GLU A 204 3.14 -11.92 -7.27
CA GLU A 204 3.82 -11.73 -5.98
C GLU A 204 2.83 -11.62 -4.82
N LEU A 205 1.76 -10.84 -4.98
CA LEU A 205 0.71 -10.71 -3.96
C LEU A 205 0.03 -12.06 -3.67
N ASN A 206 -0.32 -12.82 -4.70
CA ASN A 206 -0.90 -14.15 -4.54
C ASN A 206 0.06 -15.11 -3.81
N GLY A 207 1.37 -14.99 -4.03
CA GLY A 207 2.37 -15.73 -3.26
C GLY A 207 2.32 -15.40 -1.78
N LEU A 208 2.37 -14.10 -1.43
CA LEU A 208 2.32 -13.64 -0.03
C LEU A 208 1.04 -14.09 0.69
N LEU A 209 -0.12 -13.94 0.04
CA LEU A 209 -1.41 -14.35 0.60
C LEU A 209 -1.49 -15.86 0.82
N LYS A 210 -1.04 -16.66 -0.15
CA LYS A 210 -1.04 -18.13 -0.05
C LYS A 210 -0.11 -18.62 1.04
N ASP A 211 1.11 -18.10 1.12
CA ASP A 211 2.09 -18.51 2.12
C ASP A 211 1.57 -18.20 3.54
N TYR A 212 0.96 -17.04 3.73
CA TYR A 212 0.38 -16.64 5.01
C TYR A 212 -0.87 -17.44 5.39
N LEU A 213 -1.81 -17.66 4.46
CA LEU A 213 -2.99 -18.49 4.72
C LEU A 213 -2.60 -19.95 4.99
N LYS A 214 -1.61 -20.48 4.28
CA LYS A 214 -1.07 -21.81 4.54
C LYS A 214 -0.50 -21.92 5.95
N PHE A 215 0.28 -20.94 6.40
CA PHE A 215 0.75 -20.89 7.78
C PHE A 215 -0.41 -20.93 8.79
N MET A 216 -1.47 -20.15 8.55
CA MET A 216 -2.65 -20.14 9.44
C MET A 216 -3.38 -21.48 9.47
N ASP A 217 -3.60 -22.10 8.31
CA ASP A 217 -4.26 -23.40 8.21
C ASP A 217 -3.43 -24.50 8.90
N ASP A 218 -2.11 -24.51 8.67
CA ASP A 218 -1.19 -25.44 9.31
C ASP A 218 -1.18 -25.23 10.83
N HIS A 219 -1.13 -23.98 11.31
CA HIS A 219 -1.21 -23.66 12.74
C HIS A 219 -2.54 -24.09 13.36
N PHE A 220 -3.68 -23.84 12.71
CA PHE A 220 -4.98 -24.22 13.26
C PHE A 220 -5.16 -25.73 13.34
N ARG A 221 -4.56 -26.48 12.41
CA ARG A 221 -4.50 -27.95 12.46
C ARG A 221 -3.62 -28.42 13.64
N GLU A 222 -2.39 -27.93 13.71
CA GLU A 222 -1.41 -28.31 14.74
C GLU A 222 -1.83 -27.90 16.17
N SER A 223 -2.54 -26.77 16.31
CA SER A 223 -3.01 -26.28 17.61
C SER A 223 -3.91 -27.28 18.35
N ALA A 224 -4.69 -28.08 17.63
CA ALA A 224 -5.54 -29.11 18.22
C ALA A 224 -4.69 -30.25 18.81
N ASP A 225 -3.67 -30.68 18.09
CA ASP A 225 -2.73 -31.74 18.50
C ASP A 225 -1.87 -31.28 19.68
N LEU A 226 -1.37 -30.04 19.65
CA LEU A 226 -0.61 -29.45 20.76
C LEU A 226 -1.44 -29.36 22.04
N THR A 227 -2.74 -29.03 21.92
CA THR A 227 -3.66 -28.99 23.05
C THR A 227 -3.88 -30.40 23.63
N SER A 228 -4.09 -31.40 22.77
CA SER A 228 -4.23 -32.81 23.19
C SER A 228 -2.95 -33.32 23.88
N LEU A 229 -1.79 -33.03 23.31
CA LEU A 229 -0.49 -33.41 23.86
C LEU A 229 -0.26 -32.79 25.25
N ALA A 230 -0.62 -31.52 25.43
CA ALA A 230 -0.51 -30.86 26.72
C ALA A 230 -1.42 -31.49 27.79
N TYR A 231 -2.61 -31.98 27.42
CA TYR A 231 -3.47 -32.78 28.33
C TYR A 231 -2.79 -34.09 28.73
N HIS A 232 -2.21 -34.82 27.77
CA HIS A 232 -1.53 -36.08 28.04
C HIS A 232 -0.34 -35.92 29.00
N HIS A 233 0.42 -34.83 28.84
CA HIS A 233 1.55 -34.51 29.74
C HIS A 233 1.14 -33.78 31.03
N LYS A 234 -0.16 -33.53 31.26
CA LYS A 234 -0.69 -32.82 32.44
C LYS A 234 -0.15 -31.38 32.58
N ASN A 235 0.20 -30.75 31.47
CA ASN A 235 0.67 -29.36 31.41
C ASN A 235 -0.52 -28.39 31.27
N TYR A 236 -1.38 -28.35 32.28
CA TYR A 236 -2.66 -27.62 32.21
C TYR A 236 -2.51 -26.10 32.01
N SER A 237 -1.42 -25.48 32.47
CA SER A 237 -1.15 -24.07 32.21
C SER A 237 -0.95 -23.78 30.71
N LYS A 238 -0.26 -24.67 29.99
CA LYS A 238 -0.01 -24.52 28.54
C LYS A 238 -1.26 -24.71 27.69
N ILE A 239 -2.23 -25.50 28.16
CA ILE A 239 -3.52 -25.64 27.48
C ILE A 239 -4.22 -24.28 27.38
N MET A 240 -4.25 -23.52 28.47
CA MET A 240 -4.86 -22.19 28.47
C MET A 240 -4.15 -21.25 27.50
N GLU A 241 -2.81 -21.25 27.49
CA GLU A 241 -2.02 -20.45 26.55
C GLU A 241 -2.30 -20.83 25.10
N PHE A 242 -2.36 -22.12 24.76
CA PHE A 242 -2.64 -22.57 23.38
C PHE A 242 -4.05 -22.19 22.91
N VAL A 243 -5.06 -22.33 23.78
CA VAL A 243 -6.43 -21.93 23.44
C VAL A 243 -6.51 -20.42 23.23
N GLN A 244 -5.88 -19.63 24.11
CA GLN A 244 -5.85 -18.17 23.98
C GLN A 244 -5.08 -17.73 22.73
N PHE A 245 -3.94 -18.35 22.45
CA PHE A 245 -3.14 -18.04 21.26
C PHE A 245 -3.89 -18.37 19.97
N LYS A 246 -4.53 -19.54 19.91
CA LYS A 246 -5.39 -19.91 18.79
C LYS A 246 -6.52 -18.90 18.58
N ALA A 247 -7.25 -18.55 19.65
CA ALA A 247 -8.33 -17.57 19.58
C ALA A 247 -7.81 -16.19 19.13
N ARG A 248 -6.63 -15.79 19.61
CA ARG A 248 -5.97 -14.54 19.18
C ARG A 248 -5.72 -14.54 17.68
N LEU A 249 -5.17 -15.61 17.11
CA LEU A 249 -4.89 -15.69 15.66
C LEU A 249 -6.17 -15.84 14.81
N GLN A 250 -7.19 -16.55 15.29
CA GLN A 250 -8.49 -16.66 14.60
C GLN A 250 -9.18 -15.31 14.40
N HIS A 251 -8.91 -14.35 15.30
CA HIS A 251 -9.45 -12.99 15.25
C HIS A 251 -8.45 -11.95 14.73
N SER A 252 -7.32 -12.40 14.16
CA SER A 252 -6.30 -11.52 13.61
C SER A 252 -6.85 -10.65 12.48
N SER A 253 -6.59 -9.35 12.56
CA SER A 253 -6.85 -8.37 11.51
C SER A 253 -6.28 -8.81 10.16
N GLN A 254 -5.00 -9.22 10.14
CA GLN A 254 -4.30 -9.64 8.93
C GLN A 254 -4.87 -10.94 8.35
N TYR A 255 -5.27 -11.88 9.22
CA TYR A 255 -5.91 -13.12 8.78
C TYR A 255 -7.21 -12.84 8.03
N LEU A 256 -8.06 -11.97 8.59
CA LEU A 256 -9.32 -11.60 7.98
C LEU A 256 -9.13 -10.80 6.68
N VAL A 257 -8.16 -9.88 6.64
CA VAL A 257 -7.76 -9.20 5.40
C VAL A 257 -7.34 -10.21 4.34
N ALA A 258 -6.44 -11.16 4.66
CA ALA A 258 -5.97 -12.13 3.68
C ALA A 258 -7.09 -13.05 3.15
N ARG A 259 -8.04 -13.44 4.01
CA ARG A 259 -9.23 -14.24 3.62
C ARG A 259 -10.16 -13.51 2.66
N VAL A 260 -10.29 -12.19 2.79
CA VAL A 260 -11.13 -11.37 1.91
C VAL A 260 -10.38 -10.98 0.64
N GLU A 261 -9.09 -10.66 0.72
CA GLU A 261 -8.31 -10.17 -0.42
C GLU A 261 -7.92 -11.29 -1.41
N THR A 262 -7.71 -12.52 -0.94
CA THR A 262 -7.39 -13.67 -1.81
C THR A 262 -8.45 -13.92 -2.89
N PRO A 263 -9.76 -14.06 -2.57
CA PRO A 263 -10.79 -14.21 -3.58
C PRO A 263 -10.97 -12.95 -4.42
N LEU A 264 -10.85 -11.75 -3.84
CA LEU A 264 -10.92 -10.50 -4.61
C LEU A 264 -9.82 -10.40 -5.66
N LEU A 265 -8.60 -10.85 -5.34
CA LEU A 265 -7.51 -10.93 -6.29
C LEU A 265 -7.84 -11.87 -7.46
N GLN A 266 -8.45 -13.03 -7.18
CA GLN A 266 -8.89 -13.96 -8.23
C GLN A 266 -9.94 -13.32 -9.15
N LEU A 267 -10.91 -12.58 -8.60
CA LEU A 267 -11.92 -11.86 -9.39
C LEU A 267 -11.26 -10.74 -10.24
N LYS A 268 -10.34 -9.96 -9.66
CA LYS A 268 -9.57 -8.94 -10.41
C LYS A 268 -8.81 -9.53 -11.60
N GLN A 269 -8.21 -10.70 -11.41
CA GLN A 269 -7.44 -11.41 -12.44
C GLN A 269 -8.29 -11.90 -13.61
N ASN A 270 -9.55 -12.27 -13.37
CA ASN A 270 -10.39 -12.98 -14.34
C ASN A 270 -11.57 -12.14 -14.86
N ALA A 271 -11.74 -10.91 -14.37
CA ALA A 271 -12.79 -9.98 -14.81
C ALA A 271 -12.82 -9.70 -16.33
N ASN A 272 -11.76 -10.07 -17.07
CA ASN A 272 -11.71 -9.93 -18.52
C ASN A 272 -12.46 -11.03 -19.28
N ASN A 273 -12.93 -12.07 -18.60
CA ASN A 273 -13.72 -13.16 -19.18
C ASN A 273 -14.86 -13.53 -18.22
N ILE A 274 -16.10 -13.24 -18.62
CA ILE A 274 -17.29 -13.52 -17.81
C ILE A 274 -17.48 -15.00 -17.49
N GLU A 275 -17.11 -15.94 -18.38
CA GLU A 275 -17.22 -17.37 -18.12
C GLU A 275 -16.25 -17.84 -17.03
N ASP A 276 -15.00 -17.37 -17.09
CA ASP A 276 -13.97 -17.68 -16.09
C ASP A 276 -14.36 -17.08 -14.73
N GLU A 277 -14.86 -15.85 -14.73
CA GLU A 277 -15.35 -15.16 -13.54
C GLU A 277 -16.53 -15.89 -12.89
N GLU A 278 -17.52 -16.33 -13.68
CA GLU A 278 -18.64 -17.12 -13.18
C GLU A 278 -18.17 -18.46 -12.59
N GLY A 279 -17.17 -19.11 -13.19
CA GLY A 279 -16.57 -20.33 -12.66
C GLY A 279 -15.90 -20.13 -11.30
N ILE A 280 -15.15 -19.02 -11.14
CA ILE A 280 -14.52 -18.63 -9.88
C ILE A 280 -15.59 -18.34 -8.83
N LEU A 281 -16.60 -17.53 -9.16
CA LEU A 281 -17.70 -17.22 -8.27
C LEU A 281 -18.45 -18.50 -7.83
N GLN A 282 -18.67 -19.45 -8.73
CA GLN A 282 -19.27 -20.75 -8.39
C GLN A 282 -18.41 -21.54 -7.40
N SER A 283 -17.08 -21.58 -7.60
CA SER A 283 -16.16 -22.22 -6.65
C SER A 283 -16.22 -21.58 -5.26
N MET A 284 -16.54 -20.28 -5.20
CA MET A 284 -16.76 -19.50 -3.98
C MET A 284 -18.22 -19.53 -3.48
N LYS A 285 -19.04 -20.46 -3.97
CA LYS A 285 -20.49 -20.56 -3.68
C LYS A 285 -21.22 -19.22 -3.87
N CYS A 286 -20.90 -18.55 -4.98
CA CYS A 286 -21.45 -17.29 -5.43
C CYS A 286 -21.37 -16.16 -4.40
N GLY A 287 -20.33 -16.18 -3.56
CA GLY A 287 -20.05 -15.12 -2.59
C GLY A 287 -20.84 -15.19 -1.28
N ILE A 288 -21.72 -16.17 -1.09
CA ILE A 288 -22.63 -16.25 0.08
C ILE A 288 -21.84 -16.38 1.40
N HIS A 289 -20.76 -17.18 1.40
CA HIS A 289 -19.91 -17.39 2.58
C HIS A 289 -19.23 -16.10 3.05
N PHE A 290 -19.05 -15.11 2.17
CA PHE A 290 -18.48 -13.82 2.55
C PHE A 290 -19.49 -12.91 3.25
N LEU A 291 -20.79 -13.11 3.04
CA LEU A 291 -21.82 -12.42 3.83
C LEU A 291 -21.84 -12.93 5.27
N GLU A 292 -21.69 -14.24 5.44
CA GLU A 292 -21.56 -14.87 6.76
C GLU A 292 -20.29 -14.36 7.47
N LEU A 293 -19.17 -14.31 6.74
CA LEU A 293 -17.91 -13.74 7.22
C LEU A 293 -18.07 -12.26 7.61
N SER A 294 -18.75 -11.46 6.78
CA SER A 294 -19.05 -10.05 7.04
C SER A 294 -19.79 -9.87 8.37
N ASN A 295 -20.81 -10.70 8.61
CA ASN A 295 -21.60 -10.66 9.84
C ASN A 295 -20.78 -11.14 11.05
N GLU A 296 -19.94 -12.16 10.88
CA GLU A 296 -19.03 -12.63 11.93
C GLU A 296 -18.05 -11.52 12.36
N ILE A 297 -17.42 -10.85 11.38
CA ILE A 297 -16.47 -9.76 11.62
C ILE A 297 -17.11 -8.62 12.41
N GLY A 298 -18.31 -8.20 12.00
CA GLY A 298 -19.02 -7.11 12.68
C GLY A 298 -19.40 -7.43 14.13
N SER A 299 -19.56 -8.72 14.46
CA SER A 299 -19.97 -9.16 15.80
C SER A 299 -18.82 -9.38 16.79
N LYS A 300 -17.58 -9.58 16.33
CA LYS A 300 -16.43 -9.97 17.16
C LYS A 300 -15.36 -8.89 17.23
N SER A 301 -14.56 -8.86 18.30
CA SER A 301 -13.39 -7.97 18.39
C SER A 301 -12.24 -8.48 17.54
N LEU A 302 -11.50 -7.57 16.90
CA LEU A 302 -10.27 -7.92 16.18
C LEU A 302 -9.07 -7.94 17.11
N THR A 303 -8.09 -8.77 16.78
CA THR A 303 -6.75 -8.72 17.39
C THR A 303 -5.76 -8.09 16.41
N PHE A 304 -4.84 -7.31 16.96
CA PHE A 304 -3.76 -6.64 16.24
C PHE A 304 -2.44 -7.21 16.74
N ASN A 305 -1.71 -7.86 15.84
CA ASN A 305 -0.51 -8.65 16.15
C ASN A 305 0.72 -8.17 15.35
N GLU A 306 0.55 -7.08 14.61
CA GLU A 306 1.61 -6.38 13.89
C GLU A 306 2.68 -5.88 14.86
N ASP A 307 3.95 -6.05 14.49
CA ASP A 307 5.05 -5.37 15.16
C ASP A 307 5.18 -3.93 14.62
N LEU A 308 4.53 -2.99 15.30
CA LEU A 308 4.59 -1.58 14.93
C LEU A 308 5.90 -0.89 15.37
N GLU A 309 6.68 -1.50 16.26
CA GLU A 309 7.94 -0.91 16.76
C GLU A 309 9.04 -0.91 15.69
N SER A 310 9.02 -1.91 14.80
CA SER A 310 9.97 -2.00 13.69
C SER A 310 9.62 -1.08 12.51
N ARG A 311 8.43 -0.46 12.49
CA ARG A 311 8.06 0.50 11.45
C ARG A 311 8.82 1.82 11.61
N PRO A 312 9.16 2.49 10.50
CA PRO A 312 9.77 3.80 10.60
C PRO A 312 8.77 4.85 11.07
N TRP A 313 9.27 5.89 11.73
CA TRP A 313 8.44 6.94 12.33
C TRP A 313 7.54 7.68 11.32
N TRP A 314 7.91 7.69 10.03
CA TRP A 314 7.12 8.34 8.97
C TRP A 314 5.94 7.49 8.46
N THR A 315 5.92 6.19 8.77
CA THR A 315 4.79 5.29 8.52
C THR A 315 4.52 4.41 9.74
N PRO A 316 4.15 5.01 10.89
CA PRO A 316 4.10 4.32 12.17
C PRO A 316 2.98 3.26 12.25
N THR A 317 1.91 3.45 11.47
CA THR A 317 0.81 2.49 11.34
C THR A 317 0.49 2.23 9.86
N LEU A 318 -0.41 1.29 9.57
CA LEU A 318 -0.82 0.96 8.20
C LEU A 318 -1.57 2.13 7.53
N GLU A 319 -2.29 2.90 8.34
CA GLU A 319 -3.23 3.93 7.91
C GLU A 319 -2.57 5.31 7.82
N LYS A 320 -1.37 5.48 8.40
CA LYS A 320 -0.68 6.77 8.47
C LYS A 320 0.64 6.75 7.71
N ASN A 321 0.78 7.69 6.78
CA ASN A 321 2.03 8.03 6.13
C ASN A 321 2.22 9.55 6.17
N TYR A 322 3.14 10.02 7.01
CA TYR A 322 3.38 11.46 7.19
C TYR A 322 4.02 12.12 5.96
N LEU A 323 4.65 11.34 5.08
CA LEU A 323 5.32 11.87 3.90
C LEU A 323 4.33 12.39 2.83
N LEU A 324 3.12 11.82 2.79
CA LEU A 324 2.07 12.18 1.82
C LEU A 324 1.36 13.49 2.16
N GLY A 325 1.31 13.89 3.43
CA GLY A 325 0.65 15.11 3.89
C GLY A 325 1.55 16.35 3.84
N PRO A 326 0.97 17.56 4.00
CA PRO A 326 1.76 18.76 4.25
C PRO A 326 2.56 18.61 5.56
N PHE A 327 3.68 19.33 5.67
CA PHE A 327 4.44 19.36 6.92
C PHE A 327 3.58 20.00 8.02
N GLN A 328 3.31 19.25 9.10
CA GLN A 328 2.47 19.70 10.22
C GLN A 328 3.24 19.79 11.56
N GLY A 329 4.58 19.59 11.54
CA GLY A 329 5.40 19.51 12.74
C GLY A 329 5.23 18.20 13.53
N ILE A 330 6.19 17.86 14.40
CA ILE A 330 6.25 16.55 15.10
C ILE A 330 5.46 16.47 16.41
N SER A 331 4.94 17.58 16.97
CA SER A 331 3.93 17.47 18.05
C SER A 331 2.69 16.67 17.61
N TYR A 332 2.53 16.45 16.31
CA TYR A 332 1.51 15.66 15.65
C TYR A 332 1.95 14.23 15.27
N CYS A 333 3.03 13.66 15.84
CA CYS A 333 3.28 12.21 15.74
C CYS A 333 2.63 11.48 16.93
N PRO A 334 1.30 11.20 16.93
CA PRO A 334 0.70 10.40 17.99
C PRO A 334 1.30 8.99 17.93
N ARG A 335 2.10 8.65 18.95
CA ARG A 335 2.48 7.25 19.19
C ARG A 335 1.23 6.37 19.44
N GLU A 336 0.16 6.97 19.93
CA GLU A 336 -1.11 6.30 20.18
C GLU A 336 -2.15 6.69 19.14
N VAL A 337 -2.34 5.83 18.13
CA VAL A 337 -3.64 5.77 17.43
C VAL A 337 -4.58 5.03 18.36
N SER A 338 -5.76 5.60 18.63
CA SER A 338 -6.80 4.91 19.40
C SER A 338 -7.06 3.53 18.78
N THR A 339 -6.73 2.46 19.50
CA THR A 339 -6.92 1.09 19.04
C THR A 339 -8.37 0.82 18.63
N LYS A 340 -9.32 1.50 19.26
CA LYS A 340 -10.75 1.46 18.93
C LYS A 340 -11.09 2.12 17.60
N GLU A 341 -10.47 3.26 17.27
CA GLU A 341 -10.70 3.92 15.97
C GLU A 341 -10.11 3.08 14.83
N ARG A 342 -8.92 2.52 15.06
CA ARG A 342 -8.27 1.59 14.12
C ARG A 342 -9.13 0.34 13.90
N GLU A 343 -9.65 -0.25 14.98
CA GLU A 343 -10.54 -1.40 14.90
C GLU A 343 -11.82 -1.11 14.13
N THR A 344 -12.49 0.02 14.42
CA THR A 344 -13.74 0.38 13.73
C THR A 344 -13.52 0.66 12.25
N SER A 345 -12.44 1.37 11.88
CA SER A 345 -12.09 1.62 10.48
C SER A 345 -11.78 0.33 9.73
N LEU A 346 -10.92 -0.53 10.29
CA LEU A 346 -10.51 -1.75 9.62
C LEU A 346 -11.65 -2.76 9.50
N LYS A 347 -12.48 -2.91 10.53
CA LYS A 347 -13.71 -3.74 10.45
C LYS A 347 -14.60 -3.28 9.31
N ARG A 348 -14.85 -1.97 9.22
CA ARG A 348 -15.66 -1.38 8.15
C ARG A 348 -15.09 -1.74 6.78
N ASP A 349 -13.78 -1.61 6.60
CA ASP A 349 -13.14 -1.90 5.31
C ASP A 349 -13.17 -3.38 4.94
N ILE A 350 -12.90 -4.29 5.89
CA ILE A 350 -12.98 -5.74 5.65
C ILE A 350 -14.43 -6.15 5.37
N GLU A 351 -15.40 -5.67 6.15
CA GLU A 351 -16.82 -5.96 5.94
C GLU A 351 -17.29 -5.46 4.56
N LYS A 352 -16.98 -4.21 4.21
CA LYS A 352 -17.29 -3.63 2.91
C LYS A 352 -16.72 -4.47 1.77
N LYS A 353 -15.44 -4.82 1.83
CA LYS A 353 -14.76 -5.65 0.82
C LYS A 353 -15.31 -7.07 0.75
N SER A 354 -15.76 -7.65 1.87
CA SER A 354 -16.39 -8.97 1.89
C SER A 354 -17.74 -9.03 1.17
N LEU A 355 -18.41 -7.88 0.94
CA LEU A 355 -19.64 -7.85 0.16
C LEU A 355 -19.39 -8.01 -1.35
N LEU A 356 -18.20 -7.59 -1.83
CA LEU A 356 -17.91 -7.46 -3.26
C LEU A 356 -18.11 -8.76 -4.06
N PRO A 357 -17.63 -9.95 -3.62
CA PRO A 357 -17.83 -11.18 -4.40
C PRO A 357 -19.31 -11.48 -4.66
N ARG A 358 -20.17 -11.24 -3.66
CA ARG A 358 -21.62 -11.44 -3.79
C ARG A 358 -22.26 -10.37 -4.66
N MET A 359 -21.86 -9.11 -4.48
CA MET A 359 -22.38 -7.99 -5.28
C MET A 359 -22.00 -8.10 -6.76
N ILE A 360 -20.77 -8.55 -7.08
CA ILE A 360 -20.33 -8.84 -8.45
C ILE A 360 -21.19 -9.94 -9.07
N TYR A 361 -21.38 -11.06 -8.36
CA TYR A 361 -22.25 -12.14 -8.81
C TYR A 361 -23.67 -11.67 -9.10
N LEU A 362 -24.31 -10.97 -8.15
CA LEU A 362 -25.67 -10.48 -8.31
C LEU A 362 -25.78 -9.47 -9.46
N SER A 363 -24.76 -8.62 -9.64
CA SER A 363 -24.72 -7.63 -10.72
C SER A 363 -24.64 -8.30 -12.10
N ILE A 364 -23.83 -9.36 -12.24
CA ILE A 364 -23.78 -10.18 -13.46
C ILE A 364 -25.17 -10.79 -13.74
N GLN A 365 -25.83 -11.34 -12.72
CA GLN A 365 -27.15 -11.98 -12.88
C GLN A 365 -28.24 -10.95 -13.22
N SER A 366 -28.29 -9.82 -12.52
CA SER A 366 -29.23 -8.71 -12.76
C SER A 366 -29.09 -8.12 -14.16
N ALA A 367 -27.86 -7.93 -14.63
CA ALA A 367 -27.57 -7.49 -15.99
C ALA A 367 -28.11 -8.48 -17.03
N SER A 368 -27.95 -9.79 -16.80
CA SER A 368 -28.44 -10.84 -17.71
C SER A 368 -29.97 -10.96 -17.73
N SER A 369 -30.65 -10.77 -16.59
CA SER A 369 -32.11 -10.92 -16.48
C SER A 369 -32.90 -9.74 -17.09
N SER A 370 -32.37 -8.51 -17.00
CA SER A 370 -33.01 -7.31 -17.56
C SER A 370 -33.39 -7.44 -19.04
N ILE A 371 -32.57 -8.13 -19.84
CA ILE A 371 -32.79 -8.33 -21.28
C ILE A 371 -33.73 -9.53 -21.53
N LYS A 372 -33.72 -10.54 -20.65
CA LYS A 372 -34.55 -11.75 -20.77
C LYS A 372 -36.02 -11.50 -20.42
N GLU A 373 -36.32 -10.55 -19.52
CA GLU A 373 -37.70 -10.14 -19.20
C GLU A 373 -38.50 -9.62 -20.40
N HIS A 374 -37.83 -9.07 -21.41
CA HIS A 374 -38.48 -8.61 -22.63
C HIS A 374 -38.82 -9.73 -23.64
N VAL A 375 -38.43 -10.99 -23.38
CA VAL A 375 -38.60 -12.13 -24.30
C VAL A 375 -39.61 -13.17 -23.78
N VAL A 376 -39.84 -13.27 -22.47
CA VAL A 376 -40.79 -14.22 -21.88
C VAL A 376 -41.47 -13.57 -20.66
N ASN A 377 -42.80 -13.44 -20.69
CA ASN A 377 -43.58 -13.18 -19.48
C ASN A 377 -43.29 -14.30 -18.46
N GLY A 378 -42.47 -14.00 -17.45
CA GLY A 378 -42.26 -14.85 -16.29
C GLY A 378 -40.80 -15.15 -15.97
N SER A 379 -40.34 -14.52 -14.88
CA SER A 379 -39.27 -14.91 -13.95
C SER A 379 -37.92 -14.18 -14.05
N VAL A 380 -37.90 -12.90 -13.64
CA VAL A 380 -36.88 -12.53 -12.63
C VAL A 380 -37.13 -13.40 -11.42
N THR A 381 -36.11 -14.07 -10.89
CA THR A 381 -36.16 -14.57 -9.51
C THR A 381 -36.22 -13.34 -8.62
N PRO A 382 -37.37 -12.97 -8.03
CA PRO A 382 -37.55 -11.68 -7.34
C PRO A 382 -36.53 -11.50 -6.21
N GLY A 383 -35.99 -12.61 -5.69
CA GLY A 383 -34.92 -12.62 -4.70
C GLY A 383 -33.61 -11.95 -5.14
N ILE A 384 -33.18 -12.03 -6.41
CA ILE A 384 -31.87 -11.50 -6.84
C ILE A 384 -31.86 -9.96 -6.76
N THR A 385 -32.86 -9.31 -7.34
CA THR A 385 -32.95 -7.84 -7.36
C THR A 385 -33.17 -7.28 -5.95
N LEU A 386 -33.94 -7.97 -5.11
CA LEU A 386 -34.15 -7.59 -3.71
C LEU A 386 -32.87 -7.79 -2.87
N GLU A 387 -32.15 -8.88 -3.07
CA GLU A 387 -30.88 -9.13 -2.37
C GLU A 387 -29.82 -8.08 -2.76
N LEU A 388 -29.69 -7.75 -4.04
CA LEU A 388 -28.76 -6.71 -4.49
C LEU A 388 -29.12 -5.34 -3.91
N LYS A 389 -30.42 -5.00 -3.82
CA LYS A 389 -30.88 -3.77 -3.14
C LYS A 389 -30.45 -3.74 -1.69
N PHE A 390 -30.66 -4.83 -0.95
CA PHE A 390 -30.26 -4.92 0.46
C PHE A 390 -28.73 -4.76 0.64
N LEU A 391 -27.93 -5.35 -0.25
CA LEU A 391 -26.48 -5.18 -0.21
C LEU A 391 -26.05 -3.76 -0.59
N LEU A 392 -26.74 -3.09 -1.52
CA LEU A 392 -26.53 -1.68 -1.84
C LEU A 392 -26.87 -0.77 -0.65
N GLU A 393 -27.95 -1.04 0.08
CA GLU A 393 -28.29 -0.33 1.32
C GLU A 393 -27.16 -0.46 2.36
N ARG A 394 -26.65 -1.68 2.56
CA ARG A 394 -25.52 -1.93 3.47
C ARG A 394 -24.23 -1.25 2.98
N PHE A 395 -23.96 -1.26 1.67
CA PHE A 395 -22.78 -0.59 1.11
C PHE A 395 -22.87 0.94 1.28
N ALA A 396 -24.05 1.53 1.04
CA ALA A 396 -24.29 2.96 1.25
C ALA A 396 -24.06 3.37 2.72
N GLN A 397 -24.45 2.52 3.68
CA GLN A 397 -24.17 2.77 5.10
C GLN A 397 -22.66 2.85 5.39
N PHE A 398 -21.83 2.05 4.71
CA PHE A 398 -20.37 2.15 4.83
C PHE A 398 -19.80 3.45 4.23
N LEU A 399 -20.47 4.01 3.23
CA LEU A 399 -20.17 5.34 2.70
C LEU A 399 -20.67 6.48 3.61
N GLY A 400 -21.48 6.17 4.63
CA GLY A 400 -22.06 7.14 5.56
C GLY A 400 -23.41 7.71 5.14
N PHE A 401 -24.11 7.06 4.21
CA PHE A 401 -25.36 7.54 3.61
C PHE A 401 -26.48 6.48 3.68
N SER A 402 -27.73 6.93 3.67
CA SER A 402 -28.85 6.07 3.26
C SER A 402 -28.78 5.76 1.76
N LEU A 403 -29.45 4.71 1.29
CA LEU A 403 -29.48 4.39 -0.13
C LEU A 403 -30.01 5.56 -0.98
N SER A 404 -31.06 6.24 -0.52
CA SER A 404 -31.62 7.40 -1.21
C SER A 404 -30.62 8.56 -1.31
N GLU A 405 -29.93 8.89 -0.22
CA GLU A 405 -28.93 9.97 -0.23
C GLU A 405 -27.74 9.60 -1.12
N ALA A 406 -27.27 8.35 -1.08
CA ALA A 406 -26.19 7.87 -1.92
C ALA A 406 -26.55 7.93 -3.41
N VAL A 407 -27.79 7.62 -3.78
CA VAL A 407 -28.29 7.76 -5.15
C VAL A 407 -28.30 9.22 -5.59
N GLU A 408 -28.71 10.16 -4.73
CA GLU A 408 -28.69 11.59 -5.04
C GLU A 408 -27.25 12.13 -5.19
N VAL A 409 -26.31 11.67 -4.37
CA VAL A 409 -24.87 11.96 -4.55
C VAL A 409 -24.39 11.47 -5.92
N VAL A 410 -24.76 10.24 -6.32
CA VAL A 410 -24.41 9.71 -7.65
C VAL A 410 -24.97 10.56 -8.78
N LYS A 411 -26.26 10.97 -8.68
CA LYS A 411 -26.87 11.86 -9.67
C LYS A 411 -26.18 13.23 -9.71
N GLY A 412 -25.76 13.76 -8.57
CA GLY A 412 -25.04 15.03 -8.44
C GLY A 412 -23.72 15.10 -9.21
N PHE A 413 -23.07 13.96 -9.49
CA PHE A 413 -21.84 13.94 -10.31
C PHE A 413 -22.05 14.44 -11.74
N SER A 414 -23.26 14.29 -12.30
CA SER A 414 -23.61 14.85 -13.60
C SER A 414 -23.54 16.38 -13.64
N ASN A 415 -23.74 17.03 -12.49
CA ASN A 415 -23.74 18.49 -12.33
C ASN A 415 -22.37 19.05 -11.92
N GLY A 416 -21.36 18.20 -11.74
CA GLY A 416 -19.99 18.62 -11.40
C GLY A 416 -19.73 18.91 -9.92
N GLU A 417 -20.65 18.57 -9.02
CA GLU A 417 -20.46 18.74 -7.57
C GLU A 417 -19.39 17.77 -7.03
N ARG A 418 -18.32 18.32 -6.42
CA ARG A 418 -17.15 17.55 -5.92
C ARG A 418 -17.13 17.37 -4.39
N SER A 419 -18.03 17.99 -3.64
CA SER A 419 -17.82 18.24 -2.20
C SER A 419 -17.77 16.97 -1.31
N VAL A 420 -18.34 15.85 -1.78
CA VAL A 420 -18.49 14.61 -0.98
C VAL A 420 -17.46 13.52 -1.31
N VAL A 421 -16.82 13.59 -2.50
CA VAL A 421 -15.86 12.57 -2.94
C VAL A 421 -14.44 13.07 -2.80
N SER A 422 -13.70 12.38 -1.95
CA SER A 422 -12.25 12.52 -1.79
C SER A 422 -11.54 11.36 -2.52
N ASP A 423 -10.27 11.53 -2.83
CA ASP A 423 -9.47 10.47 -3.45
C ASP A 423 -9.45 9.18 -2.61
N SER A 424 -9.63 9.27 -1.29
CA SER A 424 -9.63 8.10 -0.39
C SER A 424 -10.90 7.25 -0.43
N ASN A 425 -12.05 7.79 -0.85
CA ASN A 425 -13.32 7.05 -0.98
C ASN A 425 -13.81 6.94 -2.44
N LEU A 426 -13.04 7.45 -3.41
CA LEU A 426 -13.39 7.45 -4.82
C LEU A 426 -13.63 6.04 -5.37
N ILE A 427 -12.75 5.09 -5.06
CA ILE A 427 -12.88 3.69 -5.52
C ILE A 427 -14.18 3.06 -4.99
N ASP A 428 -14.52 3.32 -3.72
CA ASP A 428 -15.74 2.79 -3.12
C ASP A 428 -16.99 3.39 -3.77
N TRP A 429 -17.00 4.69 -4.05
CA TRP A 429 -18.10 5.35 -4.75
C TRP A 429 -18.29 4.83 -6.18
N LEU A 430 -17.21 4.59 -6.90
CA LEU A 430 -17.29 4.03 -8.25
C LEU A 430 -17.76 2.57 -8.22
N ASN A 431 -17.23 1.74 -7.31
CA ASN A 431 -17.71 0.37 -7.10
C ASN A 431 -19.21 0.36 -6.77
N PHE A 432 -19.65 1.22 -5.84
CA PHE A 432 -21.08 1.40 -5.52
C PHE A 432 -21.90 1.79 -6.76
N THR A 433 -21.40 2.72 -7.57
CA THR A 433 -22.08 3.19 -8.79
C THR A 433 -22.20 2.07 -9.84
N VAL A 434 -21.20 1.20 -9.97
CA VAL A 434 -21.27 0.00 -10.83
C VAL A 434 -22.42 -0.92 -10.39
N PHE A 435 -22.49 -1.24 -9.10
CA PHE A 435 -23.52 -2.14 -8.58
C PHE A 435 -24.91 -1.49 -8.62
N LEU A 436 -25.00 -0.18 -8.39
CA LEU A 436 -26.23 0.60 -8.50
C LEU A 436 -26.74 0.60 -9.95
N ASN A 437 -25.83 0.76 -10.92
CA ASN A 437 -26.16 0.66 -12.34
C ASN A 437 -26.73 -0.73 -12.67
N ALA A 438 -26.07 -1.80 -12.23
CA ALA A 438 -26.54 -3.17 -12.44
C ALA A 438 -27.93 -3.44 -11.82
N TRP A 439 -28.18 -2.90 -10.62
CA TRP A 439 -29.49 -2.98 -9.99
C TRP A 439 -30.58 -2.24 -10.79
N ASN A 440 -30.29 -1.00 -11.23
CA ASN A 440 -31.21 -0.16 -11.99
C ASN A 440 -31.64 -0.79 -13.32
N LEU A 441 -30.74 -1.54 -13.98
CA LEU A 441 -31.08 -2.30 -15.19
C LEU A 441 -32.20 -3.32 -14.96
N SER A 442 -32.31 -3.87 -13.75
CA SER A 442 -33.25 -4.95 -13.41
C SER A 442 -34.48 -4.52 -12.62
N SER A 443 -34.47 -3.36 -11.94
CA SER A 443 -35.54 -2.98 -11.00
C SER A 443 -36.57 -2.02 -11.60
N HIS A 444 -36.22 -1.23 -12.62
CA HIS A 444 -37.04 -0.13 -13.17
C HIS A 444 -37.55 0.91 -12.14
N GLU A 445 -37.17 0.82 -10.85
CA GLU A 445 -37.67 1.66 -9.76
C GLU A 445 -37.20 3.12 -9.85
N LEU A 446 -36.02 3.36 -10.46
CA LEU A 446 -35.39 4.69 -10.52
C LEU A 446 -35.71 5.47 -11.80
N VAL A 447 -36.52 4.92 -12.73
CA VAL A 447 -36.89 5.58 -13.98
C VAL A 447 -38.21 6.34 -13.77
N GLN A 448 -38.15 7.66 -13.58
CA GLN A 448 -39.34 8.50 -13.78
C GLN A 448 -39.66 8.56 -15.28
N PRO A 449 -40.95 8.51 -15.68
CA PRO A 449 -41.34 8.45 -17.08
C PRO A 449 -41.37 9.85 -17.67
N ASP A 450 -40.22 10.50 -17.82
CA ASP A 450 -40.15 11.70 -18.66
C ASP A 450 -39.75 11.33 -20.08
N ARG A 451 -40.63 11.69 -21.02
CA ARG A 451 -40.82 11.02 -22.31
C ARG A 451 -39.71 11.23 -23.36
N ASN A 452 -38.55 11.77 -22.98
CA ASN A 452 -37.52 12.20 -23.94
C ASN A 452 -36.05 11.94 -23.55
N GLU A 453 -35.72 11.35 -22.40
CA GLU A 453 -34.32 11.08 -22.04
C GLU A 453 -33.85 9.70 -22.57
N ARG A 454 -32.91 9.76 -23.52
CA ARG A 454 -32.56 8.68 -24.46
C ARG A 454 -31.50 7.67 -23.96
N LYS A 455 -31.10 7.66 -22.68
CA LYS A 455 -30.07 6.73 -22.14
C LYS A 455 -30.30 6.39 -20.65
N PRO A 456 -29.81 5.26 -20.11
CA PRO A 456 -29.85 5.00 -18.67
C PRO A 456 -28.95 6.00 -17.94
N ILE A 457 -29.55 6.90 -17.14
CA ILE A 457 -28.87 8.05 -16.52
C ILE A 457 -27.62 7.65 -15.73
N ILE A 458 -27.70 6.57 -14.92
CA ILE A 458 -26.61 6.11 -14.06
C ILE A 458 -25.44 5.52 -14.87
N TRP A 459 -25.73 4.85 -15.99
CA TRP A 459 -24.72 4.27 -16.86
C TRP A 459 -23.79 5.36 -17.44
N ASN A 460 -24.36 6.43 -17.96
CA ASN A 460 -23.58 7.55 -18.50
C ASN A 460 -22.78 8.29 -17.42
N ILE A 461 -23.36 8.42 -16.22
CA ILE A 461 -22.66 9.03 -15.07
C ILE A 461 -21.41 8.20 -14.77
N LEU A 462 -21.55 6.87 -14.69
CA LEU A 462 -20.43 5.97 -14.43
C LEU A 462 -19.33 6.09 -15.49
N ASP A 463 -19.68 6.02 -16.77
CA ASP A 463 -18.72 6.15 -17.87
C ASP A 463 -18.01 7.52 -17.81
N SER A 464 -18.77 8.61 -17.62
CA SER A 464 -18.22 9.97 -17.51
C SER A 464 -17.33 10.16 -16.29
N MET A 465 -17.66 9.53 -15.16
CA MET A 465 -16.81 9.56 -13.96
C MET A 465 -15.51 8.79 -14.20
N LEU A 466 -15.58 7.56 -14.71
CA LEU A 466 -14.40 6.76 -15.03
C LEU A 466 -13.48 7.51 -15.98
N GLU A 467 -14.04 8.05 -17.07
CA GLU A 467 -13.32 8.89 -18.03
C GLU A 467 -12.67 10.10 -17.35
N LYS A 468 -13.45 10.90 -16.64
CA LYS A 468 -12.98 12.13 -15.99
C LYS A 468 -11.84 11.86 -15.01
N TYR A 469 -12.02 10.91 -14.09
CA TYR A 469 -11.03 10.65 -13.05
C TYR A 469 -9.76 9.99 -13.62
N ILE A 470 -9.89 9.09 -14.58
CA ILE A 470 -8.72 8.51 -15.26
C ILE A 470 -7.96 9.61 -16.03
N PHE A 471 -8.66 10.46 -16.79
CA PHE A 471 -8.01 11.54 -17.53
C PHE A 471 -7.41 12.63 -16.65
N GLU A 472 -8.09 13.04 -15.58
CA GLU A 472 -7.56 14.01 -14.62
C GLU A 472 -6.22 13.51 -14.07
N LYS A 473 -6.14 12.21 -13.72
CA LYS A 473 -4.93 11.59 -13.18
C LYS A 473 -3.83 11.41 -14.23
N VAL A 474 -4.15 10.94 -15.44
CA VAL A 474 -3.15 10.80 -16.52
C VAL A 474 -2.58 12.17 -16.92
N ARG A 475 -3.40 13.22 -16.99
CA ARG A 475 -2.96 14.58 -17.37
C ARG A 475 -2.17 15.29 -16.27
N SER A 476 -2.44 14.99 -15.00
CA SER A 476 -1.72 15.62 -13.89
C SER A 476 -0.34 15.00 -13.64
N MET A 477 -0.06 13.81 -14.20
CA MET A 477 1.16 13.05 -13.92
C MET A 477 2.20 13.20 -15.03
N GLU A 478 3.27 13.94 -14.73
CA GLU A 478 4.47 13.90 -15.56
C GLU A 478 5.23 12.58 -15.32
N PRO A 479 5.74 11.92 -16.37
CA PRO A 479 6.55 10.72 -16.25
C PRO A 479 7.93 11.07 -15.65
N GLN A 480 8.02 11.16 -14.33
CA GLN A 480 9.24 11.47 -13.58
C GLN A 480 9.36 10.60 -12.34
N LEU A 481 10.57 10.37 -11.84
CA LEU A 481 10.79 9.64 -10.59
C LEU A 481 9.94 10.23 -9.43
N CYS A 482 9.86 11.56 -9.37
CA CYS A 482 9.26 12.36 -8.30
C CYS A 482 7.72 12.47 -8.34
N SER A 483 7.05 11.85 -9.33
CA SER A 483 5.58 11.84 -9.38
C SER A 483 5.01 11.20 -8.10
N PRO A 484 4.02 11.80 -7.41
CA PRO A 484 3.37 11.19 -6.27
C PRO A 484 2.84 9.78 -6.61
N TRP A 485 3.42 8.75 -5.99
CA TRP A 485 3.06 7.36 -6.30
C TRP A 485 1.59 7.04 -5.96
N SER A 486 1.01 7.75 -5.00
CA SER A 486 -0.39 7.62 -4.61
C SER A 486 -1.37 7.85 -5.76
N ASP A 487 -1.07 8.77 -6.68
CA ASP A 487 -1.93 9.04 -7.82
C ASP A 487 -1.87 7.90 -8.86
N ILE A 488 -0.68 7.36 -9.10
CA ILE A 488 -0.48 6.18 -9.96
C ILE A 488 -1.22 4.98 -9.38
N GLN A 489 -1.11 4.77 -8.06
CA GLN A 489 -1.81 3.70 -7.36
C GLN A 489 -3.34 3.84 -7.50
N LEU A 490 -3.88 5.05 -7.35
CA LEU A 490 -5.30 5.31 -7.54
C LEU A 490 -5.74 5.00 -8.98
N LEU A 491 -4.96 5.41 -9.99
CA LEU A 491 -5.18 5.05 -11.39
C LEU A 491 -5.20 3.53 -11.61
N MET A 492 -4.27 2.80 -11.01
CA MET A 492 -4.23 1.33 -11.06
C MET A 492 -5.49 0.72 -10.46
N GLN A 493 -5.97 1.24 -9.31
CA GLN A 493 -7.20 0.76 -8.68
C GLN A 493 -8.45 1.07 -9.52
N LEU A 494 -8.55 2.25 -10.13
CA LEU A 494 -9.66 2.61 -11.03
C LEU A 494 -9.83 1.60 -12.18
N VAL A 495 -8.72 1.16 -12.78
CA VAL A 495 -8.73 0.20 -13.88
C VAL A 495 -8.98 -1.24 -13.40
N THR A 496 -8.41 -1.62 -12.25
CA THR A 496 -8.44 -3.01 -11.76
C THR A 496 -9.71 -3.36 -10.98
N GLU A 497 -10.44 -2.37 -10.48
CA GLU A 497 -11.71 -2.56 -9.75
C GLU A 497 -12.91 -2.02 -10.53
N PRO A 498 -13.32 -0.73 -10.43
CA PRO A 498 -14.61 -0.31 -10.95
C PRO A 498 -14.74 -0.46 -12.47
N LEU A 499 -13.68 -0.20 -13.24
CA LEU A 499 -13.68 -0.46 -14.69
C LEU A 499 -13.81 -1.96 -14.99
N ALA A 500 -13.16 -2.82 -14.20
CA ALA A 500 -13.23 -4.27 -14.35
C ALA A 500 -14.65 -4.80 -14.06
N TRP A 501 -15.26 -4.35 -12.96
CA TRP A 501 -16.62 -4.72 -12.58
C TRP A 501 -17.66 -4.21 -13.58
N HIS A 502 -17.50 -2.98 -14.08
CA HIS A 502 -18.34 -2.44 -15.16
C HIS A 502 -18.20 -3.25 -16.45
N GLY A 503 -16.97 -3.67 -16.79
CA GLY A 503 -16.70 -4.57 -17.91
C GLY A 503 -17.44 -5.90 -17.81
N LEU A 504 -17.61 -6.48 -16.61
CA LEU A 504 -18.42 -7.69 -16.40
C LEU A 504 -19.92 -7.44 -16.60
N VAL A 505 -20.42 -6.28 -16.17
CA VAL A 505 -21.82 -5.87 -16.42
C VAL A 505 -22.08 -5.74 -17.92
N ILE A 506 -21.16 -5.10 -18.66
CA ILE A 506 -21.21 -4.98 -20.12
C ILE A 506 -21.23 -6.36 -20.79
N GLN A 507 -20.30 -7.23 -20.42
CA GLN A 507 -20.22 -8.61 -20.94
C GLN A 507 -21.54 -9.36 -20.71
N SER A 508 -22.11 -9.26 -19.52
CA SER A 508 -23.37 -9.94 -19.17
C SER A 508 -24.55 -9.41 -20.00
N CYS A 509 -24.66 -8.09 -20.17
CA CYS A 509 -25.68 -7.51 -21.03
C CYS A 509 -25.53 -7.97 -22.48
N LEU A 510 -24.32 -7.89 -23.05
CA LEU A 510 -24.09 -8.26 -24.44
C LEU A 510 -24.38 -9.75 -24.70
N ARG A 511 -23.98 -10.63 -23.78
CA ARG A 511 -24.26 -12.07 -23.83
C ARG A 511 -25.77 -12.36 -23.87
N SER A 512 -26.58 -11.56 -23.18
CA SER A 512 -28.05 -11.68 -23.21
C SER A 512 -28.70 -11.07 -24.46
N CYS A 513 -28.05 -10.12 -25.14
CA CYS A 513 -28.54 -9.54 -26.39
C CYS A 513 -28.35 -10.47 -27.61
N LEU A 514 -27.36 -11.36 -27.58
CA LEU A 514 -27.09 -12.29 -28.68
C LEU A 514 -28.22 -13.33 -28.81
N PRO A 515 -28.80 -13.55 -30.01
CA PRO A 515 -29.87 -14.51 -30.19
C PRO A 515 -29.37 -15.94 -29.96
N SER A 516 -29.94 -16.63 -28.98
CA SER A 516 -29.88 -18.09 -28.90
C SER A 516 -30.34 -18.64 -30.26
N SER A 517 -29.58 -19.57 -30.84
CA SER A 517 -29.74 -20.12 -32.20
C SER A 517 -31.08 -20.82 -32.50
N LYS A 518 -32.08 -20.67 -31.63
CA LYS A 518 -33.47 -21.11 -31.81
C LYS A 518 -34.47 -20.04 -31.29
N LYS A 519 -34.82 -19.01 -32.09
CA LYS A 519 -36.16 -18.35 -32.03
C LYS A 519 -36.41 -17.36 -33.18
N LYS A 520 -37.64 -17.40 -33.71
CA LYS A 520 -38.17 -16.60 -34.83
C LYS A 520 -38.27 -15.10 -34.50
N LYS A 521 -37.99 -14.24 -35.51
CA LYS A 521 -38.27 -12.79 -35.53
C LYS A 521 -39.69 -12.48 -35.05
N ARG A 522 -39.83 -11.58 -34.06
CA ARG A 522 -41.07 -10.87 -33.73
C ARG A 522 -40.76 -9.41 -33.44
N SER A 523 -41.35 -8.49 -34.20
CA SER A 523 -41.27 -7.04 -34.01
C SER A 523 -42.30 -6.59 -32.96
N GLY A 524 -41.84 -5.95 -31.88
CA GLY A 524 -42.69 -5.37 -30.82
C GLY A 524 -41.90 -4.34 -30.00
N PRO A 525 -42.51 -3.66 -29.01
CA PRO A 525 -41.89 -2.58 -28.21
C PRO A 525 -40.63 -3.00 -27.44
N ALA A 526 -40.42 -4.31 -27.23
CA ALA A 526 -39.17 -4.90 -26.74
C ALA A 526 -37.95 -4.61 -27.65
N TYR A 527 -38.14 -4.32 -28.95
CA TYR A 527 -37.06 -3.93 -29.87
C TYR A 527 -36.55 -2.51 -29.61
N GLN A 528 -37.37 -1.59 -29.07
CA GLN A 528 -36.95 -0.22 -28.81
C GLN A 528 -36.09 -0.11 -27.54
N SER A 529 -36.47 -0.79 -26.44
CA SER A 529 -35.69 -0.84 -25.21
C SER A 529 -34.35 -1.56 -25.40
N SER A 530 -34.33 -2.68 -26.12
CA SER A 530 -33.10 -3.38 -26.50
C SER A 530 -32.20 -2.56 -27.43
N SER A 531 -32.77 -1.75 -28.34
CA SER A 531 -31.97 -0.84 -29.17
C SER A 531 -31.28 0.25 -28.35
N ASN A 532 -31.96 0.85 -27.37
CA ASN A 532 -31.37 1.91 -26.54
C ASN A 532 -30.24 1.39 -25.66
N LEU A 533 -30.39 0.19 -25.08
CA LEU A 533 -29.34 -0.45 -24.30
C LEU A 533 -28.13 -0.84 -25.18
N ALA A 534 -28.37 -1.35 -26.40
CA ALA A 534 -27.30 -1.66 -27.35
C ALA A 534 -26.49 -0.40 -27.75
N HIS A 535 -27.15 0.74 -27.96
CA HIS A 535 -26.46 2.01 -28.22
C HIS A 535 -25.65 2.47 -26.99
N ALA A 536 -26.23 2.39 -25.78
CA ALA A 536 -25.50 2.74 -24.55
C ALA A 536 -24.27 1.86 -24.32
N ILE A 537 -24.38 0.54 -24.57
CA ILE A 537 -23.25 -0.40 -24.50
C ILE A 537 -22.19 -0.05 -25.55
N THR A 538 -22.59 0.28 -26.78
CA THR A 538 -21.65 0.65 -27.85
C THR A 538 -20.86 1.91 -27.49
N ASP A 539 -21.57 2.95 -27.03
CA ASP A 539 -20.97 4.21 -26.60
C ASP A 539 -20.01 3.98 -25.42
N SER A 540 -20.43 3.20 -24.42
CA SER A 540 -19.64 2.85 -23.24
C SER A 540 -18.36 2.10 -23.62
N VAL A 541 -18.46 1.06 -24.45
CA VAL A 541 -17.29 0.30 -24.95
C VAL A 541 -16.33 1.21 -25.71
N GLN A 542 -16.84 2.13 -26.54
CA GLN A 542 -16.03 3.08 -27.27
C GLN A 542 -15.32 4.07 -26.34
N GLN A 543 -16.04 4.65 -25.37
CA GLN A 543 -15.51 5.60 -24.41
C GLN A 543 -14.44 4.97 -23.51
N LEU A 544 -14.71 3.79 -22.95
CA LEU A 544 -13.74 3.06 -22.12
C LEU A 544 -12.50 2.63 -22.93
N SER A 545 -12.67 2.29 -24.22
CA SER A 545 -11.53 1.97 -25.10
C SER A 545 -10.62 3.18 -25.29
N LEU A 546 -11.19 4.35 -25.56
CA LEU A 546 -10.41 5.59 -25.71
C LEU A 546 -9.66 5.94 -24.42
N VAL A 547 -10.33 5.83 -23.27
CA VAL A 547 -9.71 6.07 -21.96
C VAL A 547 -8.52 5.13 -21.72
N LEU A 548 -8.67 3.83 -22.01
CA LEU A 548 -7.57 2.87 -21.87
C LEU A 548 -6.44 3.08 -22.89
N GLU A 549 -6.77 3.48 -24.12
CA GLU A 549 -5.77 3.84 -25.14
C GLU A 549 -4.91 5.02 -24.68
N ASP A 550 -5.51 6.02 -24.04
CA ASP A 550 -4.77 7.16 -23.48
C ASP A 550 -3.91 6.79 -22.27
N VAL A 551 -4.40 5.91 -21.38
CA VAL A 551 -3.58 5.33 -20.30
C VAL A 551 -2.39 4.55 -20.88
N MET A 552 -2.61 3.74 -21.91
CA MET A 552 -1.53 3.00 -22.58
C MET A 552 -0.54 3.93 -23.28
N LYS A 553 -1.02 5.02 -23.89
CA LYS A 553 -0.14 6.03 -24.50
C LYS A 553 0.77 6.66 -23.44
N TRP A 554 0.22 7.02 -22.28
CA TRP A 554 0.97 7.53 -21.15
C TRP A 554 1.98 6.49 -20.60
N LEU A 555 1.58 5.22 -20.45
CA LEU A 555 2.50 4.14 -20.03
C LEU A 555 3.65 3.94 -21.03
N ASN A 556 3.37 4.06 -22.33
CA ASN A 556 4.41 3.97 -23.36
C ASN A 556 5.43 5.10 -23.29
N GLU A 557 5.10 6.26 -22.71
CA GLU A 557 6.08 7.34 -22.50
C GLU A 557 7.13 6.96 -21.46
N TRP A 558 6.77 6.15 -20.44
CA TRP A 558 7.72 5.61 -19.48
C TRP A 558 8.70 4.61 -20.12
N ASN A 559 8.21 3.76 -21.03
CA ASN A 559 9.02 2.72 -21.68
C ASN A 559 9.95 3.26 -22.78
N LYS A 560 9.67 4.45 -23.33
CA LYS A 560 10.49 5.06 -24.39
C LYS A 560 11.79 5.69 -23.88
N ARG A 561 11.92 5.92 -22.58
CA ARG A 561 13.11 6.55 -22.00
C ARG A 561 14.24 5.52 -21.85
N PRO A 562 15.47 5.82 -22.32
CA PRO A 562 16.63 4.96 -22.08
C PRO A 562 16.87 4.75 -20.59
N GLU A 563 17.32 3.55 -20.21
CA GLU A 563 17.68 3.24 -18.82
C GLU A 563 18.77 4.17 -18.29
N ASP A 564 19.76 4.50 -19.12
CA ASP A 564 20.87 5.36 -18.76
C ASP A 564 20.40 6.79 -18.43
N GLU A 565 19.50 7.36 -19.23
CA GLU A 565 18.91 8.69 -18.99
C GLU A 565 18.15 8.73 -17.66
N ASN A 566 17.31 7.72 -17.39
CA ASN A 566 16.57 7.64 -16.14
C ASN A 566 17.48 7.51 -14.91
N SER A 567 18.61 6.79 -15.05
CA SER A 567 19.58 6.65 -13.96
C SER A 567 20.35 7.95 -13.70
N GLU A 568 20.71 8.68 -14.76
CA GLU A 568 21.34 10.00 -14.66
C GLU A 568 20.38 11.03 -14.06
N ASP A 569 19.09 11.00 -14.38
CA ASP A 569 18.07 11.87 -13.77
C ASP A 569 18.05 11.72 -12.24
N ILE A 570 18.14 10.48 -11.73
CA ILE A 570 18.22 10.21 -10.28
C ILE A 570 19.51 10.78 -9.71
N LEU A 571 20.65 10.54 -10.36
CA LEU A 571 21.94 11.01 -9.88
C LEU A 571 22.05 12.54 -9.93
N CYS A 572 21.38 13.20 -10.87
CA CYS A 572 21.30 14.66 -10.94
C CYS A 572 20.64 15.26 -9.70
N LEU A 573 19.68 14.56 -9.06
CA LEU A 573 19.09 15.02 -7.79
C LEU A 573 20.08 15.08 -6.62
N LEU A 574 21.26 14.45 -6.76
CA LEU A 574 22.33 14.44 -5.78
C LEU A 574 23.51 15.36 -6.17
N ARG A 575 23.53 15.89 -7.39
CA ARG A 575 24.58 16.80 -7.86
C ARG A 575 24.29 18.22 -7.36
N LYS A 576 25.31 18.89 -6.83
CA LYS A 576 25.19 20.27 -6.33
C LYS A 576 25.40 21.29 -7.45
N ASP A 577 24.44 22.21 -7.62
CA ASP A 577 24.57 23.40 -8.49
C ASP A 577 25.28 24.57 -7.77
N GLY A 578 26.46 24.31 -7.20
CA GLY A 578 27.35 25.37 -6.67
C GLY A 578 26.97 26.03 -5.34
N HIS A 579 25.75 25.86 -4.82
CA HIS A 579 25.39 26.21 -3.44
C HIS A 579 25.72 25.05 -2.47
N ASN A 580 26.30 25.36 -1.31
CA ASN A 580 26.72 24.34 -0.33
C ASN A 580 25.55 23.66 0.40
N ASP A 581 24.35 24.22 0.33
CA ASP A 581 23.15 23.76 1.02
C ASP A 581 22.27 22.93 0.07
N GLY A 582 21.66 21.84 0.58
CA GLY A 582 20.80 20.96 -0.20
C GLY A 582 21.22 19.48 -0.20
N PRO A 583 20.45 18.61 -0.89
CA PRO A 583 20.73 17.18 -0.97
C PRO A 583 22.07 16.87 -1.63
N GLY A 584 22.63 15.69 -1.35
CA GLY A 584 23.86 15.18 -1.96
C GLY A 584 25.13 15.40 -1.13
N ARG A 585 25.04 16.03 0.04
CA ARG A 585 26.18 16.24 0.93
C ARG A 585 26.71 14.94 1.53
N VAL A 586 25.82 14.09 2.05
CA VAL A 586 26.16 12.76 2.59
C VAL A 586 26.66 11.86 1.48
N PHE A 587 26.03 11.95 0.30
CA PHE A 587 26.45 11.24 -0.90
C PHE A 587 27.88 11.58 -1.30
N HIS A 588 28.27 12.85 -1.31
CA HIS A 588 29.63 13.25 -1.62
C HIS A 588 30.67 12.76 -0.58
N ILE A 589 30.30 12.75 0.70
CA ILE A 589 31.14 12.16 1.76
C ILE A 589 31.32 10.66 1.51
N LEU A 590 30.25 9.96 1.12
CA LEU A 590 30.27 8.55 0.78
C LEU A 590 31.18 8.26 -0.41
N GLU A 591 31.09 9.01 -1.51
CA GLU A 591 31.96 8.86 -2.69
C GLU A 591 33.43 9.10 -2.32
N THR A 592 33.70 10.17 -1.58
CA THR A 592 35.04 10.50 -1.09
C THR A 592 35.58 9.37 -0.21
N PHE A 593 34.76 8.83 0.69
CA PHE A 593 35.13 7.70 1.54
C PHE A 593 35.50 6.45 0.73
N ILE A 594 34.65 6.03 -0.23
CA ILE A 594 34.94 4.85 -1.07
C ILE A 594 36.23 5.03 -1.89
N SER A 595 36.52 6.25 -2.34
CA SER A 595 37.73 6.54 -3.12
C SER A 595 39.01 6.54 -2.28
N THR A 596 38.94 6.98 -1.02
CA THR A 596 40.10 7.20 -0.13
C THR A 596 40.47 6.00 0.72
N MET A 597 39.50 5.15 1.08
CA MET A 597 39.75 4.02 1.99
C MET A 597 40.70 2.98 1.38
N SER A 598 41.64 2.53 2.21
CA SER A 598 42.60 1.47 1.87
C SER A 598 42.15 0.11 2.41
N ASN A 599 42.65 -0.97 1.80
CA ASN A 599 42.35 -2.32 2.24
C ASN A 599 42.94 -2.60 3.64
N GLU A 600 44.11 -2.02 3.93
CA GLU A 600 44.78 -2.16 5.22
C GLU A 600 43.96 -1.59 6.38
N GLU A 601 43.11 -0.59 6.16
CA GLU A 601 42.32 0.06 7.22
C GLU A 601 41.03 -0.69 7.54
N VAL A 602 40.27 -1.10 6.53
CA VAL A 602 38.94 -1.71 6.72
C VAL A 602 38.91 -3.24 6.54
N GLY A 603 39.98 -3.83 5.99
CA GLY A 603 40.11 -5.26 5.74
C GLY A 603 39.40 -5.73 4.47
N ASP A 604 39.86 -6.87 3.95
CA ASP A 604 39.52 -7.39 2.61
C ASP A 604 38.02 -7.42 2.35
N ARG A 605 37.24 -7.94 3.32
CA ARG A 605 35.79 -8.07 3.19
C ARG A 605 35.12 -6.71 3.00
N ILE A 606 35.36 -5.77 3.91
CA ILE A 606 34.71 -4.45 3.85
C ILE A 606 35.20 -3.71 2.61
N TYR A 607 36.50 -3.78 2.31
CA TYR A 607 37.08 -3.15 1.13
C TYR A 607 36.42 -3.64 -0.17
N HIS A 608 36.24 -4.95 -0.34
CA HIS A 608 35.55 -5.50 -1.50
C HIS A 608 34.09 -5.05 -1.58
N SER A 609 33.37 -5.02 -0.46
CA SER A 609 32.01 -4.46 -0.40
C SER A 609 31.97 -3.01 -0.86
N LEU A 610 32.88 -2.16 -0.36
CA LEU A 610 32.98 -0.75 -0.74
C LEU A 610 33.25 -0.57 -2.24
N LYS A 611 34.12 -1.39 -2.84
CA LYS A 611 34.42 -1.33 -4.28
C LYS A 611 33.32 -1.91 -5.16
N SER A 612 32.48 -2.80 -4.63
CA SER A 612 31.35 -3.38 -5.37
C SER A 612 30.11 -2.48 -5.38
N TRP A 613 29.99 -1.54 -4.44
CA TRP A 613 28.85 -0.64 -4.38
C TRP A 613 28.97 0.45 -5.45
N SER A 614 27.89 0.68 -6.19
CA SER A 614 27.82 1.66 -7.27
C SER A 614 26.53 2.47 -7.17
N PRO A 615 26.61 3.82 -7.22
CA PRO A 615 25.42 4.67 -7.17
C PRO A 615 24.53 4.49 -8.41
N ALA A 616 25.14 4.21 -9.57
CA ALA A 616 24.41 3.92 -10.81
C ALA A 616 23.59 2.63 -10.69
N ASP A 617 24.10 1.62 -9.99
CA ASP A 617 23.36 0.37 -9.78
C ASP A 617 22.16 0.57 -8.84
N VAL A 618 22.30 1.41 -7.82
CA VAL A 618 21.19 1.77 -6.93
C VAL A 618 20.12 2.56 -7.69
N ALA A 619 20.51 3.56 -8.48
CA ALA A 619 19.60 4.31 -9.34
C ALA A 619 18.88 3.40 -10.34
N ARG A 620 19.61 2.50 -11.01
CA ARG A 620 19.03 1.51 -11.94
C ARG A 620 18.05 0.59 -11.22
N LYS A 621 18.37 0.14 -10.00
CA LYS A 621 17.50 -0.69 -9.17
C LYS A 621 16.19 0.03 -8.82
N MET A 622 16.25 1.29 -8.39
CA MET A 622 15.05 2.13 -8.16
C MET A 622 14.16 2.20 -9.41
N MET A 623 14.74 2.53 -10.57
CA MET A 623 13.98 2.67 -11.82
C MET A 623 13.42 1.36 -12.32
N THR A 624 14.23 0.30 -12.36
CA THR A 624 13.80 -1.04 -12.76
C THR A 624 12.64 -1.51 -11.87
N GLY A 625 12.73 -1.22 -10.58
CA GLY A 625 11.70 -1.54 -9.61
C GLY A 625 10.35 -0.92 -9.94
N LYS A 626 10.34 0.38 -10.29
CA LYS A 626 9.16 1.16 -10.67
C LYS A 626 8.62 0.76 -12.04
N LEU A 627 9.51 0.63 -13.04
CA LEU A 627 9.16 0.22 -14.39
C LEU A 627 8.52 -1.17 -14.42
N LYS A 628 8.99 -2.13 -13.61
CA LYS A 628 8.35 -3.44 -13.51
C LYS A 628 6.87 -3.35 -13.09
N VAL A 629 6.55 -2.47 -12.13
CA VAL A 629 5.15 -2.27 -11.73
C VAL A 629 4.31 -1.68 -12.86
N LEU A 630 4.86 -0.70 -13.58
CA LEU A 630 4.20 -0.09 -14.74
C LEU A 630 4.03 -1.06 -15.91
N MET A 631 4.98 -1.98 -16.13
CA MET A 631 4.88 -3.03 -17.14
C MET A 631 3.75 -4.01 -16.83
N GLU A 632 3.64 -4.48 -15.59
CA GLU A 632 2.53 -5.34 -15.16
C GLU A 632 1.18 -4.61 -15.30
N PHE A 633 1.14 -3.32 -14.98
CA PHE A 633 -0.05 -2.50 -15.20
C PHE A 633 -0.39 -2.36 -16.69
N SER A 634 0.61 -2.16 -17.55
CA SER A 634 0.45 -2.12 -19.01
C SER A 634 -0.16 -3.42 -19.54
N ALA A 635 0.32 -4.57 -19.07
CA ALA A 635 -0.22 -5.87 -19.45
C ALA A 635 -1.71 -6.02 -19.05
N ILE A 636 -2.09 -5.51 -17.87
CA ILE A 636 -3.50 -5.48 -17.43
C ILE A 636 -4.34 -4.58 -18.34
N CYS A 637 -3.87 -3.37 -18.64
CA CYS A 637 -4.55 -2.43 -19.55
C CYS A 637 -4.71 -3.02 -20.96
N GLU A 638 -3.67 -3.65 -21.50
CA GLU A 638 -3.72 -4.33 -22.81
C GLU A 638 -4.76 -5.44 -22.83
N SER A 639 -4.81 -6.27 -21.79
CA SER A 639 -5.81 -7.34 -21.70
C SER A 639 -7.23 -6.79 -21.65
N LYS A 640 -7.46 -5.67 -20.96
CA LYS A 640 -8.76 -5.00 -20.89
C LYS A 640 -9.14 -4.32 -22.20
N LEU A 641 -8.17 -3.71 -22.90
CA LEU A 641 -8.41 -3.13 -24.21
C LEU A 641 -8.78 -4.21 -25.24
N LYS A 642 -8.08 -5.36 -25.23
CA LYS A 642 -8.42 -6.52 -26.08
C LYS A 642 -9.86 -7.02 -25.83
N LEU A 643 -10.28 -7.06 -24.56
CA LEU A 643 -11.68 -7.37 -24.22
C LEU A 643 -12.63 -6.35 -24.86
N LEU A 644 -12.43 -5.05 -24.64
CA LEU A 644 -13.32 -4.02 -25.19
C LEU A 644 -13.38 -4.06 -26.72
N GLN A 645 -12.26 -4.32 -27.38
CA GLN A 645 -12.21 -4.51 -28.84
C GLN A 645 -12.99 -5.75 -29.30
N SER A 646 -12.89 -6.86 -28.57
CA SER A 646 -13.70 -8.07 -28.82
C SER A 646 -15.20 -7.79 -28.66
N LEU A 647 -15.58 -7.07 -27.60
CA LEU A 647 -16.97 -6.65 -27.38
C LEU A 647 -17.48 -5.74 -28.51
N LYS A 648 -16.65 -4.80 -28.98
CA LYS A 648 -16.98 -3.95 -30.13
C LYS A 648 -17.25 -4.76 -31.41
N GLN A 649 -16.46 -5.82 -31.65
CA GLN A 649 -16.67 -6.72 -32.79
C GLN A 649 -17.96 -7.54 -32.64
N GLN A 650 -18.26 -8.03 -31.43
CA GLN A 650 -19.51 -8.75 -31.15
C GLN A 650 -20.74 -7.86 -31.34
N ILE A 651 -20.68 -6.60 -30.89
CA ILE A 651 -21.74 -5.61 -31.10
C ILE A 651 -21.98 -5.37 -32.60
N ALA A 652 -20.92 -5.26 -33.40
CA ALA A 652 -21.05 -5.06 -34.85
C ALA A 652 -21.66 -6.25 -35.61
N GLN A 653 -21.74 -7.43 -34.97
CA GLN A 653 -22.35 -8.64 -35.53
C GLN A 653 -23.84 -8.80 -35.17
N VAL A 654 -24.35 -7.99 -34.22
CA VAL A 654 -25.76 -7.92 -33.79
C VAL A 654 -26.51 -6.90 -34.63
#